data_AF-A0A8C9VKF7-F1
#
_entry.id   AF-A0A8C9VKF7-F1
#
_cell.length_a   1.000
_cell.length_b   1.000
_cell.length_c   1.000
_cell.angle_alpha   90.00
_cell.angle_beta   90.00
_cell.angle_gamma   90.00
#
_symmetry.space_group_name_H-M   'P 1'
#
loop_
_entity.id
_entity.type
_entity.pdbx_description
1 polymer ?
#
loop_
_entity_poly.entity_id
_entity_poly.type
_entity_poly.pdbx_seq_one_letter_code
_entity_poly.pdbx_strand_id
1 'polypeptide(L)'
;TRGDKKSLIECFRNRLRSLIQVEPVLDHLYFIGRDQKELIAATAKNEGNRRAVDLLVDAVGRSSRPAGWSRAFVDALKAGGCKHAAMYVEAEHIPSASAEAENDLCVQLIDLLAPSLQEMKTPEVCLVCYALNILTGEDKEIITAEIANYGNKSGARVLLRRIVQKPPGWFSTFLDALRKTEHFHMVQELMGADSLENNQGECSNAGILKHEVTFTENHNKLDSMSEVVKGDTGLPEDNTSQADEAGELDSYLRTGEDTLNASVESVDEAEHGATAAGSMETDIVLRPYQVDVARSALEGKNIIICLPTGSGKTRVAVYITKEHLDRCRREGKPGKVVVLVNKVPLVEQHYSTEFGKYLKCRYRVERVSGNSQLKISFSDVVRKNDIIICTAQILENSLARAKSGEDEGVCLSEFSLVVIDECHHTQKGGVYNHIMFRYLKQKHKNARRIKEQNDPIPIPQILGLTASPGVGGANNQKKAEEHILKICANLDAFGIMTGCLGEHKKDPYKKIASAEERKEDPFGDVIKRIMNAIHVHAGLDPLCNPGTQNYEQWVVQKEQNAAKEENQKVRVCAQHLRQYNEALHQSNTIRMSDAFRFLKKYYNEEKRKKAAPEEEEEEEAIGVTETERFLFQLFKDNKAELQRLAEHPEYENKTLSTLRSVILQEFTGRDEARGIIFTRTRLSAIALSQWIQENKKFEEAGVRGSHLIGAGDQSVVKPMTSNEQKEVLRKFRTGEINLLIATTVAEEGLDIKECNIVIRYGLVTNEIAMIQARGRGRAEDSSYTLVELEGSGVAERESVNEYREKMMSKAIQKVQNLERAEYEKKIKEFQFQTIFEEEIRNKKKKQKVMQKEDPGKVKFSCRRCNTQVCSGNDIQIMADNHHVNVSEEFKKLFIVRQNTTLQERSLDYEANDVIACKKCGNKWGNMMRHRGIDCPCLSVKNFVVTIDTKKKTYNKWNELAIRFPVFDYSDHAHLLANSDSD
;
A
#
# COMPACT_ATOMS: atom_id res chain seq x y z
N THR A 1 -38.22 -31.72 -24.48
CA THR A 1 -37.20 -32.57 -25.15
C THR A 1 -36.25 -33.12 -24.10
N ARG A 2 -35.63 -34.29 -24.30
CA ARG A 2 -34.48 -34.70 -23.46
C ARG A 2 -33.29 -33.81 -23.85
N GLY A 3 -32.92 -32.87 -23.00
CA GLY A 3 -31.72 -32.05 -23.20
C GLY A 3 -30.50 -32.96 -23.28
N ASP A 4 -29.56 -32.67 -24.18
CA ASP A 4 -28.35 -33.48 -24.30
C ASP A 4 -27.49 -33.27 -23.05
N LYS A 5 -27.38 -34.32 -22.24
CA LYS A 5 -26.55 -34.30 -21.02
C LYS A 5 -25.07 -34.05 -21.31
N LYS A 6 -24.60 -34.26 -22.54
CA LYS A 6 -23.26 -33.84 -22.96
C LYS A 6 -23.14 -32.31 -23.04
N SER A 7 -24.13 -31.64 -23.61
CA SER A 7 -24.20 -30.17 -23.67
C SER A 7 -24.27 -29.55 -22.27
N LEU A 8 -24.99 -30.17 -21.32
CA LEU A 8 -25.00 -29.75 -19.92
C LEU A 8 -23.65 -29.94 -19.23
N ILE A 9 -23.01 -31.11 -19.39
CA ILE A 9 -21.66 -31.37 -18.85
C ILE A 9 -20.63 -30.38 -19.39
N GLU A 10 -20.70 -30.04 -20.68
CA GLU A 10 -19.79 -29.08 -21.31
C GLU A 10 -20.07 -27.64 -20.84
N CYS A 11 -21.34 -27.23 -20.80
CA CYS A 11 -21.76 -25.92 -20.30
C CYS A 11 -21.31 -25.67 -18.86
N PHE A 12 -21.38 -26.69 -18.00
CA PHE A 12 -20.93 -26.63 -16.61
C PHE A 12 -19.49 -27.15 -16.39
N ARG A 13 -18.67 -27.38 -17.43
CA ARG A 13 -17.31 -27.96 -17.30
C ARG A 13 -16.48 -27.26 -16.24
N ASN A 14 -16.45 -25.93 -16.24
CA ASN A 14 -15.69 -25.13 -15.27
C ASN A 14 -16.18 -25.31 -13.82
N ARG A 15 -17.47 -25.58 -13.60
CA ARG A 15 -18.07 -25.86 -12.28
C ARG A 15 -17.81 -27.30 -11.84
N LEU A 16 -17.90 -28.25 -12.77
CA LEU A 16 -17.54 -29.65 -12.51
C LEU A 16 -16.04 -29.79 -12.16
N ARG A 17 -15.16 -29.00 -12.80
CA ARG A 17 -13.71 -28.93 -12.49
C ARG A 17 -13.39 -28.54 -11.04
N SER A 18 -14.25 -27.76 -10.36
CA SER A 18 -14.06 -27.40 -8.94
C SER A 18 -14.74 -28.36 -7.96
N LEU A 19 -15.83 -29.02 -8.37
CA LEU A 19 -16.68 -29.84 -7.47
C LEU A 19 -16.41 -31.35 -7.50
N ILE A 20 -15.72 -31.88 -8.53
CA ILE A 20 -15.42 -33.32 -8.63
C ILE A 20 -14.07 -33.65 -7.96
N GLN A 21 -14.06 -34.65 -7.09
CA GLN A 21 -12.86 -35.41 -6.71
C GLN A 21 -12.79 -36.67 -7.58
N VAL A 22 -11.68 -36.86 -8.28
CA VAL A 22 -11.62 -37.81 -9.40
C VAL A 22 -11.44 -39.25 -8.94
N GLU A 23 -10.55 -39.50 -7.98
CA GLU A 23 -10.20 -40.85 -7.54
C GLU A 23 -11.42 -41.63 -6.99
N PRO A 24 -12.25 -41.10 -6.06
CA PRO A 24 -13.42 -41.82 -5.56
C PRO A 24 -14.52 -42.03 -6.63
N VAL A 25 -14.56 -41.17 -7.65
CA VAL A 25 -15.55 -41.25 -8.73
C VAL A 25 -15.12 -42.24 -9.81
N LEU A 26 -13.81 -42.38 -10.07
CA LEU A 26 -13.27 -43.31 -11.07
C LEU A 26 -13.64 -44.77 -10.77
N ASP A 27 -13.57 -45.21 -9.52
CA ASP A 27 -13.81 -46.61 -9.16
C ASP A 27 -15.24 -47.07 -9.53
N HIS A 28 -16.23 -46.22 -9.25
CA HIS A 28 -17.64 -46.49 -9.56
C HIS A 28 -17.99 -46.43 -11.06
N LEU A 29 -17.11 -45.93 -11.94
CA LEU A 29 -17.36 -45.80 -13.38
C LEU A 29 -17.00 -47.06 -14.17
N TYR A 30 -17.93 -48.02 -14.23
CA TYR A 30 -17.74 -49.29 -14.95
C TYR A 30 -17.53 -49.18 -16.47
N PHE A 31 -17.89 -48.04 -17.09
CA PHE A 31 -17.87 -47.86 -18.55
C PHE A 31 -16.64 -47.10 -19.08
N ILE A 32 -15.70 -46.70 -18.20
CA ILE A 32 -14.39 -46.15 -18.59
C ILE A 32 -13.38 -47.30 -18.57
N GLY A 33 -12.64 -47.48 -19.66
CA GLY A 33 -11.67 -48.56 -19.82
C GLY A 33 -10.50 -48.44 -18.83
N ARG A 34 -9.90 -49.57 -18.46
CA ARG A 34 -8.86 -49.64 -17.43
C ARG A 34 -7.72 -48.65 -17.68
N ASP A 35 -7.16 -48.66 -18.88
CA ASP A 35 -6.04 -47.81 -19.30
C ASP A 35 -6.41 -46.31 -19.21
N GLN A 36 -7.69 -45.96 -19.44
CA GLN A 36 -8.18 -44.60 -19.26
C GLN A 36 -8.32 -44.23 -17.78
N LYS A 37 -8.76 -45.15 -16.90
CA LYS A 37 -8.77 -44.91 -15.46
C LYS A 37 -7.34 -44.73 -14.91
N GLU A 38 -6.41 -45.59 -15.32
CA GLU A 38 -5.02 -45.55 -14.89
C GLU A 38 -4.32 -44.26 -15.38
N LEU A 39 -4.60 -43.81 -16.61
CA LEU A 39 -4.17 -42.48 -17.10
C LEU A 39 -4.76 -41.32 -16.28
N ILE A 40 -6.08 -41.30 -16.07
CA ILE A 40 -6.74 -40.20 -15.34
C ILE A 40 -6.26 -40.15 -13.87
N ALA A 41 -6.04 -41.30 -13.23
CA ALA A 41 -5.47 -41.38 -11.89
C ALA A 41 -3.99 -40.93 -11.85
N ALA A 42 -3.18 -41.28 -12.86
CA ALA A 42 -1.81 -40.79 -12.97
C ALA A 42 -1.77 -39.25 -13.14
N THR A 43 -2.64 -38.68 -13.98
CA THR A 43 -2.82 -37.22 -14.09
C THR A 43 -3.30 -36.61 -12.77
N ALA A 44 -4.21 -37.26 -12.02
CA ALA A 44 -4.68 -36.75 -10.72
C ALA A 44 -3.54 -36.61 -9.71
N LYS A 45 -2.60 -37.56 -9.73
CA LYS A 45 -1.41 -37.63 -8.87
C LYS A 45 -0.27 -36.70 -9.32
N ASN A 46 -0.07 -36.54 -10.63
CA ASN A 46 1.10 -35.84 -11.19
C ASN A 46 0.80 -34.38 -11.60
N GLU A 47 -0.35 -34.13 -12.22
CA GLU A 47 -0.80 -32.80 -12.71
C GLU A 47 -1.90 -32.18 -11.81
N GLY A 48 -2.48 -32.98 -10.90
CA GLY A 48 -3.47 -32.55 -9.92
C GLY A 48 -4.93 -32.75 -10.34
N ASN A 49 -5.80 -32.91 -9.34
CA ASN A 49 -7.22 -33.28 -9.51
C ASN A 49 -7.97 -32.45 -10.57
N ARG A 50 -7.79 -31.12 -10.64
CA ARG A 50 -8.50 -30.26 -11.62
C ARG A 50 -8.24 -30.70 -13.07
N ARG A 51 -7.00 -31.06 -13.41
CA ARG A 51 -6.60 -31.53 -14.74
C ARG A 51 -7.13 -32.93 -15.04
N ALA A 52 -7.20 -33.78 -14.02
CA ALA A 52 -7.85 -35.08 -14.12
C ALA A 52 -9.38 -35.00 -14.28
N VAL A 53 -10.05 -33.97 -13.73
CA VAL A 53 -11.49 -33.75 -13.98
C VAL A 53 -11.73 -33.43 -15.46
N ASP A 54 -10.87 -32.63 -16.11
CA ASP A 54 -10.99 -32.39 -17.55
C ASP A 54 -10.89 -33.69 -18.35
N LEU A 55 -9.86 -34.52 -18.10
CA LEU A 55 -9.73 -35.82 -18.78
C LEU A 55 -10.89 -36.77 -18.48
N LEU A 56 -11.45 -36.73 -17.26
CA LEU A 56 -12.65 -37.50 -16.88
C LEU A 56 -13.89 -37.03 -17.65
N VAL A 57 -14.12 -35.71 -17.73
CA VAL A 57 -15.21 -35.11 -18.50
C VAL A 57 -15.07 -35.41 -19.99
N ASP A 58 -13.86 -35.29 -20.55
CA ASP A 58 -13.54 -35.63 -21.94
C ASP A 58 -13.75 -37.12 -22.23
N ALA A 59 -13.41 -38.00 -21.29
CA ALA A 59 -13.67 -39.44 -21.40
C ALA A 59 -15.18 -39.73 -21.37
N VAL A 60 -15.94 -39.10 -20.47
CA VAL A 60 -17.40 -39.24 -20.36
C VAL A 60 -18.11 -38.70 -21.61
N GLY A 61 -17.64 -37.59 -22.18
CA GLY A 61 -18.24 -36.91 -23.34
C GLY A 61 -18.15 -37.66 -24.68
N ARG A 62 -17.26 -38.65 -24.84
CA ARG A 62 -16.98 -39.31 -26.14
C ARG A 62 -18.21 -39.95 -26.79
N SER A 63 -18.20 -40.06 -28.13
CA SER A 63 -19.37 -40.40 -28.95
C SER A 63 -19.93 -41.81 -28.73
N SER A 64 -19.09 -42.78 -28.36
CA SER A 64 -19.49 -44.18 -28.11
C SER A 64 -19.58 -44.46 -26.60
N ARG A 65 -20.80 -44.57 -26.08
CA ARG A 65 -21.08 -44.92 -24.67
C ARG A 65 -22.37 -45.77 -24.56
N PRO A 66 -22.45 -46.73 -23.62
CA PRO A 66 -23.59 -47.64 -23.49
C PRO A 66 -24.86 -46.91 -23.02
N ALA A 67 -26.02 -47.48 -23.33
CA ALA A 67 -27.30 -46.95 -22.85
C ALA A 67 -27.31 -46.86 -21.31
N GLY A 68 -27.67 -45.68 -20.78
CA GLY A 68 -27.65 -45.40 -19.34
C GLY A 68 -26.35 -44.80 -18.79
N TRP A 69 -25.30 -44.58 -19.60
CA TRP A 69 -24.01 -44.01 -19.14
C TRP A 69 -24.15 -42.73 -18.30
N SER A 70 -25.11 -41.86 -18.64
CA SER A 70 -25.33 -40.58 -17.95
C SER A 70 -26.06 -40.71 -16.62
N ARG A 71 -26.71 -41.85 -16.37
CA ARG A 71 -27.20 -42.23 -15.04
C ARG A 71 -26.06 -42.85 -14.23
N ALA A 72 -25.30 -43.77 -14.82
CA ALA A 72 -24.11 -44.34 -14.18
C ALA A 72 -23.05 -43.28 -13.78
N PHE A 73 -22.87 -42.21 -14.57
CA PHE A 73 -21.99 -41.09 -14.20
C PHE A 73 -22.51 -40.30 -13.00
N VAL A 74 -23.82 -40.02 -12.96
CA VAL A 74 -24.50 -39.37 -11.84
C VAL A 74 -24.45 -40.23 -10.57
N ASP A 75 -24.70 -41.53 -10.69
CA ASP A 75 -24.66 -42.47 -9.57
C ASP A 75 -23.23 -42.60 -9.02
N ALA A 76 -22.21 -42.62 -9.88
CA ALA A 76 -20.80 -42.59 -9.49
C ALA A 76 -20.40 -41.26 -8.81
N LEU A 77 -20.89 -40.10 -9.29
CA LEU A 77 -20.71 -38.81 -8.63
C LEU A 77 -21.38 -38.76 -7.25
N LYS A 78 -22.56 -39.39 -7.09
CA LYS A 78 -23.27 -39.49 -5.80
C LYS A 78 -22.59 -40.45 -4.82
N ALA A 79 -22.00 -41.53 -5.32
CA ALA A 79 -21.24 -42.51 -4.54
C ALA A 79 -19.88 -41.94 -4.08
N GLY A 80 -19.07 -41.41 -5.00
CA GLY A 80 -17.77 -40.78 -4.71
C GLY A 80 -17.86 -39.39 -4.06
N GLY A 81 -18.84 -39.16 -3.17
CA GLY A 81 -19.02 -37.93 -2.38
C GLY A 81 -19.45 -36.66 -3.13
N CYS A 82 -19.29 -36.60 -4.45
CA CYS A 82 -19.45 -35.43 -5.32
C CYS A 82 -20.92 -35.07 -5.62
N LYS A 83 -21.80 -35.12 -4.61
CA LYS A 83 -23.25 -34.91 -4.77
C LYS A 83 -23.62 -33.55 -5.36
N HIS A 84 -22.88 -32.49 -5.05
CA HIS A 84 -23.13 -31.16 -5.62
C HIS A 84 -22.84 -31.12 -7.14
N ALA A 85 -21.79 -31.80 -7.61
CA ALA A 85 -21.49 -31.94 -9.03
C ALA A 85 -22.58 -32.72 -9.78
N ALA A 86 -23.17 -33.75 -9.16
CA ALA A 86 -24.24 -34.54 -9.76
C ALA A 86 -25.48 -33.70 -10.13
N MET A 87 -25.82 -32.68 -9.34
CA MET A 87 -26.97 -31.79 -9.58
C MET A 87 -26.89 -31.08 -10.95
N TYR A 88 -25.70 -30.58 -11.32
CA TYR A 88 -25.48 -29.95 -12.63
C TYR A 88 -25.59 -30.93 -13.81
N VAL A 89 -25.31 -32.22 -13.59
CA VAL A 89 -25.41 -33.29 -14.59
C VAL A 89 -26.82 -33.89 -14.66
N GLU A 90 -27.60 -33.77 -13.59
CA GLU A 90 -29.04 -34.05 -13.58
C GLU A 90 -29.87 -32.90 -14.17
N ALA A 91 -29.41 -31.67 -14.00
CA ALA A 91 -30.15 -30.42 -14.20
C ALA A 91 -31.42 -30.30 -13.33
N GLU A 92 -31.46 -31.03 -12.22
CA GLU A 92 -32.49 -30.95 -11.19
C GLU A 92 -31.94 -30.14 -10.01
N HIS A 93 -32.70 -29.15 -9.54
CA HIS A 93 -32.37 -28.31 -8.38
C HIS A 93 -31.02 -27.56 -8.47
N ILE A 94 -30.59 -27.14 -9.67
CA ILE A 94 -29.44 -26.22 -9.84
C ILE A 94 -29.71 -24.95 -8.99
N PRO A 95 -28.75 -24.47 -8.18
CA PRO A 95 -28.93 -23.23 -7.41
C PRO A 95 -29.17 -22.01 -8.30
N SER A 96 -29.77 -20.95 -7.75
CA SER A 96 -29.90 -19.69 -8.47
C SER A 96 -28.53 -19.02 -8.62
N ALA A 97 -28.31 -18.28 -9.71
CA ALA A 97 -27.04 -17.58 -9.94
C ALA A 97 -26.64 -16.61 -8.79
N SER A 98 -27.62 -16.11 -8.03
CA SER A 98 -27.37 -15.32 -6.81
C SER A 98 -26.81 -16.18 -5.67
N ALA A 99 -27.38 -17.36 -5.45
CA ALA A 99 -26.90 -18.31 -4.43
C ALA A 99 -25.54 -18.94 -4.81
N GLU A 100 -25.25 -19.08 -6.11
CA GLU A 100 -23.91 -19.48 -6.57
C GLU A 100 -22.88 -18.36 -6.35
N ALA A 101 -23.22 -17.11 -6.67
CA ALA A 101 -22.34 -15.96 -6.42
C ALA A 101 -22.06 -15.77 -4.92
N GLU A 102 -23.07 -15.91 -4.06
CA GLU A 102 -22.93 -15.87 -2.60
C GLU A 102 -22.05 -17.03 -2.09
N ASN A 103 -22.30 -18.26 -2.57
CA ASN A 103 -21.48 -19.42 -2.24
C ASN A 103 -20.01 -19.20 -2.64
N ASP A 104 -19.75 -18.68 -3.83
CA ASP A 104 -18.40 -18.53 -4.36
C ASP A 104 -17.64 -17.37 -3.67
N LEU A 105 -18.35 -16.37 -3.15
CA LEU A 105 -17.79 -15.40 -2.20
C LEU A 105 -17.45 -16.06 -0.86
N CYS A 106 -18.28 -16.96 -0.35
CA CYS A 106 -17.99 -17.73 0.88
C CYS A 106 -16.77 -18.65 0.70
N VAL A 107 -16.60 -19.29 -0.47
CA VAL A 107 -15.41 -20.09 -0.78
C VAL A 107 -14.16 -19.20 -0.82
N GLN A 108 -14.19 -18.09 -1.55
CA GLN A 108 -13.07 -17.13 -1.60
C GLN A 108 -12.70 -16.58 -0.22
N LEU A 109 -13.69 -16.39 0.67
CA LEU A 109 -13.46 -15.95 2.04
C LEU A 109 -12.80 -17.03 2.91
N ILE A 110 -13.19 -18.30 2.76
CA ILE A 110 -12.50 -19.43 3.40
C ILE A 110 -11.07 -19.57 2.87
N ASP A 111 -10.83 -19.45 1.57
CA ASP A 111 -9.48 -19.53 0.99
C ASP A 111 -8.59 -18.38 1.47
N LEU A 112 -9.13 -17.15 1.56
CA LEU A 112 -8.44 -15.97 2.07
C LEU A 112 -8.07 -16.08 3.56
N LEU A 113 -8.98 -16.62 4.38
CA LEU A 113 -8.81 -16.77 5.83
C LEU A 113 -8.28 -18.16 6.24
N ALA A 114 -7.97 -19.04 5.28
CA ALA A 114 -7.45 -20.37 5.53
C ALA A 114 -6.23 -20.42 6.47
N PRO A 115 -5.29 -19.44 6.48
CA PRO A 115 -4.21 -19.41 7.46
C PRO A 115 -4.70 -19.25 8.92
N SER A 116 -5.68 -18.38 9.17
CA SER A 116 -6.29 -18.20 10.50
C SER A 116 -7.08 -19.44 10.93
N LEU A 117 -7.90 -19.97 10.01
CA LEU A 117 -8.77 -21.13 10.26
C LEU A 117 -8.01 -22.44 10.48
N GLN A 118 -6.75 -22.54 10.04
CA GLN A 118 -5.89 -23.71 10.28
C GLN A 118 -5.47 -23.90 11.75
N GLU A 119 -5.67 -22.89 12.60
CA GLU A 119 -5.41 -22.97 14.03
C GLU A 119 -6.59 -23.51 14.85
N MET A 120 -7.75 -23.78 14.22
CA MET A 120 -8.93 -24.33 14.91
C MET A 120 -8.65 -25.73 15.47
N LYS A 121 -9.39 -26.10 16.53
CA LYS A 121 -9.37 -27.46 17.09
C LYS A 121 -10.09 -28.45 16.15
N THR A 122 -9.43 -28.87 15.08
CA THR A 122 -10.02 -29.70 14.02
C THR A 122 -10.75 -30.95 14.51
N PRO A 123 -10.30 -31.71 15.54
CA PRO A 123 -11.07 -32.86 16.05
C PRO A 123 -12.47 -32.48 16.54
N GLU A 124 -12.58 -31.39 17.33
CA GLU A 124 -13.85 -30.91 17.88
C GLU A 124 -14.73 -30.35 16.75
N VAL A 125 -14.17 -29.51 15.87
CA VAL A 125 -14.89 -28.93 14.72
C VAL A 125 -15.36 -30.02 13.75
N CYS A 126 -14.55 -31.04 13.48
CA CYS A 126 -14.93 -32.16 12.61
C CYS A 126 -16.12 -32.95 13.17
N LEU A 127 -16.11 -33.25 14.47
CA LEU A 127 -17.21 -33.94 15.14
C LEU A 127 -18.52 -33.13 15.05
N VAL A 128 -18.47 -31.81 15.24
CA VAL A 128 -19.66 -30.95 15.14
C VAL A 128 -20.10 -30.76 13.68
N CYS A 129 -19.19 -30.57 12.73
CA CYS A 129 -19.52 -30.51 11.30
C CYS A 129 -20.13 -31.81 10.76
N TYR A 130 -19.75 -32.96 11.32
CA TYR A 130 -20.41 -34.25 11.05
C TYR A 130 -21.80 -34.32 11.70
N ALA A 131 -21.94 -33.93 12.97
CA ALA A 131 -23.24 -33.90 13.66
C ALA A 131 -24.24 -32.91 13.02
N LEU A 132 -23.76 -31.87 12.35
CA LEU A 132 -24.55 -30.91 11.56
C LEU A 132 -24.74 -31.34 10.08
N ASN A 133 -24.37 -32.56 9.70
CA ASN A 133 -24.50 -33.14 8.36
C ASN A 133 -23.75 -32.38 7.22
N ILE A 134 -22.77 -31.53 7.55
CA ILE A 134 -21.89 -30.90 6.55
C ILE A 134 -20.90 -31.93 5.99
N LEU A 135 -20.35 -32.77 6.88
CA LEU A 135 -19.38 -33.82 6.55
C LEU A 135 -20.06 -35.19 6.53
N THR A 136 -19.59 -36.09 5.66
CA THR A 136 -19.98 -37.52 5.70
C THR A 136 -19.18 -38.29 6.76
N GLY A 137 -19.55 -39.54 7.02
CA GLY A 137 -18.75 -40.44 7.89
C GLY A 137 -17.35 -40.67 7.32
N GLU A 138 -17.27 -40.88 6.00
CA GLU A 138 -16.02 -41.00 5.25
C GLU A 138 -15.17 -39.72 5.31
N ASP A 139 -15.75 -38.53 5.12
CA ASP A 139 -15.02 -37.26 5.28
C ASP A 139 -14.42 -37.17 6.70
N LYS A 140 -15.20 -37.52 7.73
CA LYS A 140 -14.76 -37.53 9.13
C LYS A 140 -13.62 -38.54 9.37
N GLU A 141 -13.71 -39.74 8.82
CA GLU A 141 -12.66 -40.76 8.95
C GLU A 141 -11.36 -40.32 8.26
N ILE A 142 -11.44 -39.78 7.04
CA ILE A 142 -10.31 -39.20 6.31
C ILE A 142 -9.67 -38.06 7.11
N ILE A 143 -10.46 -37.11 7.61
CA ILE A 143 -9.95 -35.98 8.42
C ILE A 143 -9.32 -36.49 9.72
N THR A 144 -9.89 -37.50 10.38
CA THR A 144 -9.35 -38.08 11.62
C THR A 144 -8.01 -38.79 11.36
N ALA A 145 -7.89 -39.54 10.27
CA ALA A 145 -6.64 -40.18 9.85
C ALA A 145 -5.57 -39.15 9.46
N GLU A 146 -5.95 -38.08 8.76
CA GLU A 146 -5.07 -36.96 8.41
C GLU A 146 -4.51 -36.26 9.67
N ILE A 147 -5.35 -36.03 10.69
CA ILE A 147 -4.92 -35.46 11.98
C ILE A 147 -3.95 -36.40 12.69
N ALA A 148 -4.20 -37.72 12.68
CA ALA A 148 -3.33 -38.71 13.32
C ALA A 148 -1.95 -38.84 12.64
N ASN A 149 -1.91 -38.76 11.30
CA ASN A 149 -0.68 -38.95 10.51
C ASN A 149 0.14 -37.65 10.33
N TYR A 150 -0.53 -36.51 10.13
CA TYR A 150 0.09 -35.24 9.71
C TYR A 150 -0.29 -34.04 10.59
N GLY A 151 -1.06 -34.25 11.66
CA GLY A 151 -1.35 -33.26 12.68
C GLY A 151 -2.51 -32.30 12.36
N ASN A 152 -2.93 -31.55 13.39
CA ASN A 152 -4.13 -30.71 13.37
C ASN A 152 -4.24 -29.79 12.13
N LYS A 153 -3.15 -29.13 11.74
CA LYS A 153 -3.17 -28.16 10.62
C LYS A 153 -3.34 -28.81 9.24
N SER A 154 -2.93 -30.07 9.08
CA SER A 154 -3.18 -30.82 7.85
C SER A 154 -4.64 -31.27 7.79
N GLY A 155 -5.15 -31.79 8.90
CA GLY A 155 -6.57 -32.07 9.10
C GLY A 155 -7.46 -30.86 8.81
N ALA A 156 -7.09 -29.67 9.31
CA ALA A 156 -7.83 -28.43 9.07
C ALA A 156 -7.94 -28.09 7.58
N ARG A 157 -6.86 -28.26 6.81
CA ARG A 157 -6.86 -28.05 5.35
C ARG A 157 -7.79 -29.02 4.63
N VAL A 158 -7.78 -30.30 5.02
CA VAL A 158 -8.67 -31.31 4.44
C VAL A 158 -10.13 -31.04 4.81
N LEU A 159 -10.40 -30.64 6.06
CA LEU A 159 -11.74 -30.25 6.52
C LEU A 159 -12.29 -29.07 5.72
N LEU A 160 -11.55 -27.96 5.64
CA LEU A 160 -11.98 -26.78 4.89
C LEU A 160 -12.21 -27.11 3.41
N ARG A 161 -11.28 -27.86 2.78
CA ARG A 161 -11.41 -28.32 1.38
C ARG A 161 -12.65 -29.18 1.14
N ARG A 162 -13.04 -30.05 2.09
CA ARG A 162 -14.25 -30.87 1.98
C ARG A 162 -15.53 -30.05 2.21
N ILE A 163 -15.49 -29.03 3.08
CA ILE A 163 -16.65 -28.17 3.36
C ILE A 163 -17.00 -27.24 2.19
N VAL A 164 -16.01 -26.62 1.53
CA VAL A 164 -16.26 -25.73 0.37
C VAL A 164 -16.80 -26.43 -0.88
N GLN A 165 -16.82 -27.77 -0.90
CA GLN A 165 -17.35 -28.60 -1.99
C GLN A 165 -18.83 -29.00 -1.79
N LYS A 166 -19.46 -28.60 -0.67
CA LYS A 166 -20.85 -28.91 -0.36
C LYS A 166 -21.82 -27.91 -1.03
N PRO A 167 -23.10 -28.25 -1.23
CA PRO A 167 -24.09 -27.32 -1.80
C PRO A 167 -24.28 -26.04 -0.95
N PRO A 168 -24.75 -24.93 -1.54
CA PRO A 168 -24.98 -23.66 -0.83
C PRO A 168 -25.78 -23.82 0.47
N GLY A 169 -25.39 -23.07 1.51
CA GLY A 169 -25.88 -23.21 2.88
C GLY A 169 -24.90 -23.89 3.86
N TRP A 170 -23.80 -24.45 3.36
CA TRP A 170 -22.72 -24.98 4.22
C TRP A 170 -22.09 -23.90 5.11
N PHE A 171 -21.99 -22.65 4.65
CA PHE A 171 -21.26 -21.58 5.33
C PHE A 171 -21.90 -21.18 6.66
N SER A 172 -23.21 -20.92 6.70
CA SER A 172 -23.95 -20.65 7.94
C SER A 172 -23.85 -21.82 8.93
N THR A 173 -23.98 -23.04 8.43
CA THR A 173 -23.88 -24.26 9.23
C THR A 173 -22.46 -24.47 9.79
N PHE A 174 -21.42 -24.08 9.05
CA PHE A 174 -20.02 -24.09 9.50
C PHE A 174 -19.73 -23.02 10.55
N LEU A 175 -20.31 -21.81 10.41
CA LEU A 175 -20.24 -20.79 11.47
C LEU A 175 -20.89 -21.29 12.77
N ASP A 176 -22.00 -22.01 12.70
CA ASP A 176 -22.61 -22.65 13.87
C ASP A 176 -21.76 -23.79 14.45
N ALA A 177 -20.99 -24.52 13.63
CA ALA A 177 -20.02 -25.49 14.12
C ALA A 177 -18.86 -24.82 14.89
N LEU A 178 -18.37 -23.68 14.39
CA LEU A 178 -17.35 -22.86 15.06
C LEU A 178 -17.88 -22.24 16.37
N ARG A 179 -19.12 -21.72 16.38
CA ARG A 179 -19.80 -21.23 17.61
C ARG A 179 -19.91 -22.33 18.67
N LYS A 180 -20.38 -23.53 18.28
CA LYS A 180 -20.54 -24.69 19.16
C LYS A 180 -19.23 -25.32 19.65
N THR A 181 -18.08 -24.85 19.15
CA THR A 181 -16.73 -25.26 19.57
C THR A 181 -15.91 -24.09 20.09
N GLU A 182 -16.59 -22.99 20.48
CA GLU A 182 -16.00 -21.81 21.14
C GLU A 182 -15.04 -20.97 20.27
N HIS A 183 -14.98 -21.21 18.95
CA HIS A 183 -14.11 -20.48 18.01
C HIS A 183 -14.68 -19.10 17.60
N PHE A 184 -15.19 -18.33 18.56
CA PHE A 184 -15.92 -17.07 18.30
C PHE A 184 -15.11 -16.01 17.53
N HIS A 185 -13.79 -15.93 17.74
CA HIS A 185 -12.90 -15.05 16.95
C HIS A 185 -12.97 -15.36 15.45
N MET A 186 -12.91 -16.64 15.07
CA MET A 186 -12.97 -17.06 13.67
C MET A 186 -14.35 -16.78 13.06
N VAL A 187 -15.41 -16.84 13.87
CA VAL A 187 -16.77 -16.44 13.45
C VAL A 187 -16.87 -14.93 13.23
N GLN A 188 -16.23 -14.10 14.06
CA GLN A 188 -16.17 -12.64 13.85
C GLN A 188 -15.37 -12.29 12.58
N GLU A 189 -14.22 -12.93 12.40
CA GLU A 189 -13.34 -12.80 11.22
C GLU A 189 -14.06 -13.19 9.92
N LEU A 190 -14.85 -14.28 9.95
CA LEU A 190 -15.68 -14.74 8.82
C LEU A 190 -16.97 -13.94 8.59
N MET A 191 -17.51 -13.26 9.62
CA MET A 191 -18.71 -12.42 9.48
C MET A 191 -18.38 -10.97 9.11
N GLY A 192 -17.10 -10.58 9.11
CA GLY A 192 -16.68 -9.20 8.83
C GLY A 192 -17.15 -8.19 9.88
N ALA A 193 -17.42 -8.65 11.11
CA ALA A 193 -17.89 -7.78 12.20
C ALA A 193 -16.72 -7.00 12.80
N ASP A 194 -16.70 -5.68 12.62
CA ASP A 194 -15.76 -4.79 13.31
C ASP A 194 -15.87 -4.99 14.82
N SER A 195 -14.75 -5.30 15.48
CA SER A 195 -14.68 -5.53 16.93
C SER A 195 -14.77 -4.22 17.70
N LEU A 196 -15.98 -3.68 17.83
CA LEU A 196 -16.32 -2.61 18.75
C LEU A 196 -16.85 -3.19 20.07
N GLU A 197 -16.28 -2.70 21.17
CA GLU A 197 -16.74 -2.82 22.56
C GLU A 197 -16.86 -4.24 23.16
N ASN A 198 -15.86 -4.58 23.98
CA ASN A 198 -16.10 -5.45 25.14
C ASN A 198 -16.96 -4.67 26.15
N ASN A 199 -18.22 -5.07 26.33
CA ASN A 199 -18.96 -4.85 27.57
C ASN A 199 -19.48 -6.20 28.06
N GLN A 200 -19.21 -6.52 29.33
CA GLN A 200 -19.64 -7.78 29.93
C GLN A 200 -21.08 -7.64 30.43
N GLY A 201 -21.96 -8.53 29.95
CA GLY A 201 -23.34 -8.64 30.41
C GLY A 201 -23.95 -9.94 29.90
N GLU A 202 -24.31 -10.83 30.81
CA GLU A 202 -25.04 -12.05 30.49
C GLU A 202 -26.53 -11.73 30.29
N CYS A 203 -27.16 -12.17 29.20
CA CYS A 203 -28.22 -13.19 29.27
C CYS A 203 -28.76 -13.64 27.89
N SER A 204 -29.48 -14.75 27.95
CA SER A 204 -30.17 -15.57 26.94
C SER A 204 -30.99 -14.93 25.79
N ASN A 205 -31.21 -15.77 24.77
CA ASN A 205 -32.40 -15.87 23.88
C ASN A 205 -32.57 -14.94 22.66
N ALA A 206 -32.16 -15.50 21.51
CA ALA A 206 -32.85 -15.54 20.21
C ALA A 206 -33.85 -14.43 19.80
N GLY A 207 -33.49 -13.69 18.74
CA GLY A 207 -34.42 -12.96 17.88
C GLY A 207 -33.87 -12.82 16.46
N ILE A 208 -34.49 -13.46 15.47
CA ILE A 208 -34.03 -13.41 14.07
C ILE A 208 -34.58 -12.14 13.40
N LEU A 209 -33.72 -11.19 13.05
CA LEU A 209 -34.04 -10.09 12.16
C LEU A 209 -33.25 -10.21 10.85
N LYS A 210 -33.96 -10.59 9.79
CA LYS A 210 -33.48 -10.42 8.41
C LYS A 210 -33.50 -8.93 8.05
N HIS A 211 -32.44 -8.44 7.40
CA HIS A 211 -32.56 -7.27 6.53
C HIS A 211 -31.88 -7.55 5.19
N GLU A 212 -32.69 -7.99 4.24
CA GLU A 212 -32.33 -8.09 2.83
C GLU A 212 -32.24 -6.67 2.24
N VAL A 213 -31.18 -6.35 1.49
CA VAL A 213 -31.01 -5.05 0.82
C VAL A 213 -31.26 -5.24 -0.68
N THR A 214 -32.53 -5.23 -1.07
CA THR A 214 -32.94 -5.32 -2.47
C THR A 214 -32.77 -3.98 -3.19
N PHE A 215 -32.07 -3.98 -4.32
CA PHE A 215 -32.04 -2.84 -5.24
C PHE A 215 -33.43 -2.63 -5.87
N THR A 216 -33.90 -1.38 -5.88
CA THR A 216 -35.17 -1.00 -6.52
C THR A 216 -34.96 -0.38 -7.90
N GLU A 217 -35.26 -1.14 -8.95
CA GLU A 217 -35.84 -0.58 -10.16
C GLU A 217 -37.21 -1.22 -10.36
N ASN A 218 -38.25 -0.41 -10.53
CA ASN A 218 -39.40 -0.82 -11.32
C ASN A 218 -40.25 0.37 -11.78
N HIS A 219 -40.79 0.27 -13.00
CA HIS A 219 -41.69 1.26 -13.57
C HIS A 219 -43.14 0.74 -13.58
N ASN A 220 -44.03 1.53 -12.97
CA ASN A 220 -45.44 1.69 -13.33
C ASN A 220 -46.48 0.58 -13.01
N LYS A 221 -47.62 1.08 -12.49
CA LYS A 221 -49.02 0.60 -12.58
C LYS A 221 -49.51 -0.49 -11.61
N LEU A 222 -50.52 -0.06 -10.81
CA LEU A 222 -51.94 -0.48 -10.84
C LEU A 222 -52.27 -2.00 -10.95
N ASP A 223 -53.24 -2.55 -10.22
CA ASP A 223 -54.30 -1.89 -9.42
C ASP A 223 -54.88 -2.80 -8.31
N SER A 224 -55.73 -2.20 -7.46
CA SER A 224 -56.95 -2.73 -6.83
C SER A 224 -57.00 -4.03 -5.98
N MET A 225 -57.50 -3.84 -4.75
CA MET A 225 -58.64 -4.55 -4.13
C MET A 225 -58.52 -5.98 -3.51
N SER A 226 -58.43 -5.97 -2.17
CA SER A 226 -59.49 -6.40 -1.20
C SER A 226 -59.81 -7.88 -0.88
N GLU A 227 -60.39 -8.05 0.33
CA GLU A 227 -61.19 -9.19 0.86
C GLU A 227 -60.44 -10.48 1.32
N VAL A 228 -60.88 -11.25 2.34
CA VAL A 228 -61.90 -11.01 3.40
C VAL A 228 -61.61 -11.81 4.70
N VAL A 229 -62.21 -11.35 5.79
CA VAL A 229 -62.27 -11.86 7.19
C VAL A 229 -62.71 -13.34 7.36
N LYS A 230 -62.15 -14.06 8.37
CA LYS A 230 -62.86 -14.92 9.38
C LYS A 230 -61.90 -15.63 10.34
N GLY A 231 -62.35 -16.02 11.55
CA GLY A 231 -61.54 -16.85 12.47
C GLY A 231 -62.21 -17.38 13.74
N ASP A 232 -62.24 -16.54 14.80
CA ASP A 232 -63.01 -16.72 16.05
C ASP A 232 -62.55 -17.74 17.13
N THR A 233 -62.98 -17.53 18.39
CA THR A 233 -62.92 -18.34 19.63
C THR A 233 -61.54 -18.57 20.33
N GLY A 234 -61.39 -18.49 21.67
CA GLY A 234 -62.23 -17.86 22.72
C GLY A 234 -61.96 -18.27 24.21
N LEU A 235 -61.81 -17.28 25.12
CA LEU A 235 -62.17 -17.24 26.59
C LEU A 235 -61.41 -18.14 27.63
N PRO A 236 -61.54 -17.94 28.98
CA PRO A 236 -61.38 -16.70 29.80
C PRO A 236 -60.75 -16.87 31.24
N GLU A 237 -60.82 -15.81 32.08
CA GLU A 237 -60.84 -15.76 33.59
C GLU A 237 -59.54 -16.03 34.42
N ASP A 238 -59.20 -15.40 35.58
CA ASP A 238 -59.61 -14.17 36.37
C ASP A 238 -58.58 -13.96 37.57
N ASN A 239 -58.48 -13.00 38.54
CA ASN A 239 -59.06 -11.69 38.97
C ASN A 239 -58.12 -10.99 40.03
N THR A 240 -58.44 -9.77 40.57
CA THR A 240 -58.00 -9.11 41.87
C THR A 240 -56.53 -8.66 42.09
N SER A 241 -56.07 -7.86 43.10
CA SER A 241 -56.51 -6.68 43.94
C SER A 241 -55.36 -6.31 44.96
N GLN A 242 -55.23 -5.24 45.79
CA GLN A 242 -55.86 -3.92 46.07
C GLN A 242 -54.94 -3.01 47.00
N ALA A 243 -55.25 -1.69 47.13
CA ALA A 243 -55.10 -0.78 48.31
C ALA A 243 -53.72 -0.22 48.83
N ASP A 244 -53.60 0.87 49.64
CA ASP A 244 -54.27 2.22 49.79
C ASP A 244 -53.54 3.17 50.83
N GLU A 245 -53.64 4.53 50.68
CA GLU A 245 -53.54 5.69 51.66
C GLU A 245 -52.29 6.03 52.57
N ALA A 246 -52.05 7.25 53.16
CA ALA A 246 -52.23 8.70 52.85
C ALA A 246 -51.72 9.69 53.99
N GLY A 247 -51.39 11.00 53.73
CA GLY A 247 -51.50 12.14 54.72
C GLY A 247 -50.41 13.26 54.94
N GLU A 248 -50.73 14.54 54.61
CA GLU A 248 -50.52 15.92 55.22
C GLU A 248 -49.44 16.29 56.32
N LEU A 249 -49.03 17.55 56.66
CA LEU A 249 -48.99 18.94 56.08
C LEU A 249 -48.23 19.98 57.01
N ASP A 250 -47.64 21.07 56.45
CA ASP A 250 -47.30 22.46 56.94
C ASP A 250 -46.32 22.89 58.10
N SER A 251 -45.25 23.60 57.68
CA SER A 251 -44.70 24.96 58.02
C SER A 251 -44.10 25.52 59.37
N TYR A 252 -42.98 26.27 59.18
CA TYR A 252 -42.53 27.57 59.74
C TYR A 252 -41.69 27.82 61.06
N LEU A 253 -40.49 28.45 60.85
CA LEU A 253 -39.82 29.60 61.56
C LEU A 253 -38.60 29.44 62.55
N ARG A 254 -37.45 30.05 62.13
CA ARG A 254 -36.37 30.76 62.90
C ARG A 254 -35.40 29.94 63.79
N THR A 255 -34.11 30.31 64.01
CA THR A 255 -33.24 31.50 63.70
C THR A 255 -31.86 31.11 63.10
N GLY A 256 -31.05 32.09 62.64
CA GLY A 256 -29.62 31.91 62.22
C GLY A 256 -28.61 31.82 63.38
N GLU A 257 -27.28 31.86 63.18
CA GLU A 257 -26.47 32.36 62.04
C GLU A 257 -25.11 31.60 61.86
N ASP A 258 -24.40 31.88 60.75
CA ASP A 258 -22.98 31.56 60.43
C ASP A 258 -22.45 30.10 60.57
N THR A 259 -22.03 29.39 59.51
CA THR A 259 -21.15 29.88 58.41
C THR A 259 -21.35 29.13 57.08
N LEU A 260 -21.61 29.91 56.02
CA LEU A 260 -21.42 29.70 54.57
C LEU A 260 -20.53 28.49 54.16
N ASN A 261 -20.71 27.73 53.07
CA ASN A 261 -21.65 27.59 51.93
C ASN A 261 -20.97 26.49 51.03
N ALA A 262 -21.63 25.66 50.21
CA ALA A 262 -23.05 25.39 50.01
C ALA A 262 -23.19 23.94 49.45
N SER A 263 -24.35 23.32 49.67
CA SER A 263 -24.66 21.91 49.35
C SER A 263 -25.72 21.76 48.26
N VAL A 264 -25.74 20.62 47.56
CA VAL A 264 -26.95 20.08 46.90
C VAL A 264 -26.93 18.54 46.96
N GLU A 265 -27.99 17.95 47.52
CA GLU A 265 -28.37 16.53 47.37
C GLU A 265 -29.90 16.45 47.20
N SER A 266 -30.41 15.35 46.63
CA SER A 266 -31.83 14.99 46.40
C SER A 266 -32.67 15.89 45.43
N VAL A 267 -33.45 15.41 44.43
CA VAL A 267 -34.39 14.25 44.28
C VAL A 267 -35.80 14.61 44.84
N ASP A 268 -36.94 14.48 44.15
CA ASP A 268 -37.31 13.68 42.95
C ASP A 268 -38.48 14.24 42.08
N GLU A 269 -38.76 13.58 40.92
CA GLU A 269 -40.06 13.33 40.20
C GLU A 269 -41.10 14.47 39.87
N ALA A 270 -41.99 14.40 38.84
CA ALA A 270 -42.19 13.49 37.69
C ALA A 270 -43.02 14.17 36.53
N GLU A 271 -43.14 13.46 35.40
CA GLU A 271 -44.04 13.65 34.22
C GLU A 271 -44.22 15.02 33.54
N HIS A 272 -43.85 15.13 32.25
CA HIS A 272 -44.81 15.32 31.11
C HIS A 272 -44.08 15.52 29.76
N GLY A 273 -44.64 14.96 28.67
CA GLY A 273 -44.48 15.46 27.30
C GLY A 273 -43.20 15.04 26.53
N ALA A 274 -43.38 14.54 25.30
CA ALA A 274 -42.28 14.14 24.43
C ALA A 274 -41.60 15.34 23.74
N THR A 275 -40.25 15.41 23.80
CA THR A 275 -39.43 16.21 22.86
C THR A 275 -38.11 15.54 22.53
N ALA A 276 -37.63 15.82 21.31
CA ALA A 276 -36.36 15.45 20.68
C ALA A 276 -35.26 14.77 21.54
N ALA A 277 -34.92 13.53 21.18
CA ALA A 277 -33.63 12.93 21.53
C ALA A 277 -32.49 13.67 20.81
N GLY A 278 -31.93 14.69 21.46
CA GLY A 278 -30.85 15.52 20.90
C GLY A 278 -29.55 14.74 20.73
N SER A 279 -28.97 14.75 19.52
CA SER A 279 -27.62 14.23 19.33
C SER A 279 -26.61 15.08 20.08
N MET A 280 -25.81 14.47 20.96
CA MET A 280 -24.69 15.16 21.61
C MET A 280 -23.67 15.66 20.56
N GLU A 281 -23.69 16.97 20.25
CA GLU A 281 -22.64 17.60 19.45
C GLU A 281 -21.33 17.53 20.26
N THR A 282 -20.36 16.74 19.79
CA THR A 282 -19.02 16.70 20.39
C THR A 282 -18.30 18.02 20.12
N ASP A 283 -18.20 18.91 21.11
CA ASP A 283 -17.69 20.25 20.89
C ASP A 283 -16.20 20.29 20.50
N ILE A 284 -15.84 21.31 19.71
CA ILE A 284 -14.55 21.45 19.03
C ILE A 284 -13.68 22.48 19.76
N VAL A 285 -13.38 22.21 21.02
CA VAL A 285 -12.56 23.12 21.84
C VAL A 285 -11.14 23.25 21.28
N LEU A 286 -10.70 24.50 21.07
CA LEU A 286 -9.32 24.85 20.71
C LEU A 286 -8.55 25.36 21.93
N ARG A 287 -7.25 25.07 21.98
CA ARG A 287 -6.33 25.65 22.98
C ARG A 287 -6.03 27.13 22.65
N PRO A 288 -5.64 27.99 23.61
CA PRO A 288 -5.41 29.42 23.34
C PRO A 288 -4.49 29.71 22.14
N TYR A 289 -3.33 29.05 22.08
CA TYR A 289 -2.39 29.21 20.96
C TYR A 289 -2.93 28.73 19.60
N GLN A 290 -3.96 27.87 19.60
CA GLN A 290 -4.64 27.41 18.38
C GLN A 290 -5.69 28.43 17.92
N VAL A 291 -6.39 29.08 18.85
CA VAL A 291 -7.31 30.20 18.56
C VAL A 291 -6.54 31.37 17.94
N ASP A 292 -5.37 31.71 18.49
CA ASP A 292 -4.54 32.82 17.98
C ASP A 292 -4.12 32.64 16.52
N VAL A 293 -3.64 31.45 16.14
CA VAL A 293 -3.25 31.18 14.74
C VAL A 293 -4.45 31.00 13.80
N ALA A 294 -5.62 30.65 14.33
CA ALA A 294 -6.85 30.50 13.56
C ALA A 294 -7.51 31.84 13.22
N ARG A 295 -7.38 32.86 14.07
CA ARG A 295 -8.10 34.15 14.02
C ARG A 295 -8.21 34.75 12.60
N SER A 296 -7.10 34.89 11.88
CA SER A 296 -7.12 35.44 10.50
C SER A 296 -7.80 34.53 9.47
N ALA A 297 -7.81 33.20 9.64
CA ALA A 297 -8.59 32.32 8.77
C ALA A 297 -10.09 32.42 9.07
N LEU A 298 -10.47 32.60 10.33
CA LEU A 298 -11.87 32.85 10.71
C LEU A 298 -12.37 34.17 10.10
N GLU A 299 -11.52 35.19 10.02
CA GLU A 299 -11.77 36.44 9.27
C GLU A 299 -11.83 36.28 7.73
N GLY A 300 -11.64 35.07 7.19
CA GLY A 300 -11.69 34.79 5.75
C GLY A 300 -10.38 35.04 4.99
N LYS A 301 -9.27 35.35 5.67
CA LYS A 301 -7.97 35.57 5.02
C LYS A 301 -7.30 34.23 4.67
N ASN A 302 -6.56 34.19 3.57
CA ASN A 302 -5.68 33.07 3.24
C ASN A 302 -4.49 33.06 4.19
N ILE A 303 -4.12 31.95 4.82
CA ILE A 303 -2.96 31.89 5.74
C ILE A 303 -2.19 30.57 5.65
N ILE A 304 -0.97 30.59 6.18
CA ILE A 304 -0.20 29.38 6.51
C ILE A 304 -0.12 29.25 8.03
N ILE A 305 -0.60 28.16 8.60
CA ILE A 305 -0.41 27.81 10.02
C ILE A 305 0.85 26.93 10.13
N CYS A 306 1.86 27.46 10.82
CA CYS A 306 3.11 26.79 11.13
C CYS A 306 3.12 26.43 12.63
N LEU A 307 2.82 25.17 12.95
CA LEU A 307 2.82 24.61 14.31
C LEU A 307 3.55 23.26 14.32
N PRO A 308 4.33 22.91 15.36
CA PRO A 308 5.06 21.63 15.43
C PRO A 308 4.20 20.37 15.28
N THR A 309 4.86 19.22 15.11
CA THR A 309 4.22 17.89 15.22
C THR A 309 3.59 17.72 16.61
N GLY A 310 2.45 17.02 16.72
CA GLY A 310 1.70 16.87 17.97
C GLY A 310 0.80 18.05 18.36
N SER A 311 1.07 19.27 17.88
CA SER A 311 0.38 20.52 18.27
C SER A 311 -1.10 20.66 17.84
N GLY A 312 -1.73 19.59 17.33
CA GLY A 312 -3.15 19.58 16.94
C GLY A 312 -3.50 20.32 15.65
N LYS A 313 -2.57 20.47 14.69
CA LYS A 313 -2.81 21.19 13.40
C LYS A 313 -4.14 20.84 12.73
N THR A 314 -4.45 19.55 12.61
CA THR A 314 -5.68 19.06 11.97
C THR A 314 -6.95 19.51 12.71
N ARG A 315 -6.94 19.57 14.05
CA ARG A 315 -8.05 20.09 14.87
C ARG A 315 -8.34 21.56 14.56
N VAL A 316 -7.30 22.38 14.38
CA VAL A 316 -7.45 23.79 14.00
C VAL A 316 -8.11 23.92 12.63
N ALA A 317 -7.74 23.05 11.68
CA ALA A 317 -8.37 23.03 10.36
C ALA A 317 -9.83 22.54 10.39
N VAL A 318 -10.17 21.57 11.24
CA VAL A 318 -11.57 21.14 11.50
C VAL A 318 -12.40 22.30 12.05
N TYR A 319 -11.89 23.03 13.05
CA TYR A 319 -12.58 24.20 13.61
C TYR A 319 -12.80 25.30 12.56
N ILE A 320 -11.76 25.69 11.82
CA ILE A 320 -11.88 26.67 10.72
C ILE A 320 -12.88 26.19 9.65
N THR A 321 -12.93 24.89 9.38
CA THR A 321 -13.89 24.29 8.42
C THR A 321 -15.34 24.41 8.90
N LYS A 322 -15.62 24.14 10.19
CA LYS A 322 -16.94 24.37 10.80
C LYS A 322 -17.35 25.83 10.65
N GLU A 323 -16.55 26.75 11.20
CA GLU A 323 -16.89 28.18 11.23
C GLU A 323 -17.03 28.80 9.83
N HIS A 324 -16.21 28.35 8.87
CA HIS A 324 -16.35 28.77 7.47
C HIS A 324 -17.68 28.29 6.86
N LEU A 325 -18.07 27.03 7.06
CA LEU A 325 -19.33 26.47 6.55
C LEU A 325 -20.57 27.03 7.25
N ASP A 326 -20.52 27.22 8.57
CA ASP A 326 -21.60 27.84 9.35
C ASP A 326 -21.76 29.34 9.01
N ARG A 327 -20.67 30.04 8.67
CA ARG A 327 -20.76 31.37 8.05
C ARG A 327 -21.43 31.31 6.68
N CYS A 328 -21.00 30.43 5.77
CA CYS A 328 -21.62 30.30 4.45
C CYS A 328 -23.12 30.00 4.55
N ARG A 329 -23.53 29.09 5.45
CA ARG A 329 -24.94 28.75 5.73
C ARG A 329 -25.72 29.96 6.24
N ARG A 330 -25.18 30.75 7.17
CA ARG A 330 -25.81 31.99 7.67
C ARG A 330 -25.90 33.11 6.61
N GLU A 331 -24.94 33.19 5.70
CA GLU A 331 -24.91 34.17 4.61
C GLU A 331 -25.74 33.73 3.37
N GLY A 332 -26.40 32.56 3.41
CA GLY A 332 -27.15 32.03 2.27
C GLY A 332 -26.28 31.60 1.07
N LYS A 333 -24.97 31.40 1.29
CA LYS A 333 -23.98 31.12 0.24
C LYS A 333 -23.63 29.63 0.20
N PRO A 334 -23.35 29.06 -0.99
CA PRO A 334 -22.85 27.68 -1.08
C PRO A 334 -21.47 27.57 -0.39
N GLY A 335 -21.42 26.79 0.69
CA GLY A 335 -20.16 26.41 1.35
C GLY A 335 -19.73 25.02 0.89
N LYS A 336 -18.46 24.87 0.47
CA LYS A 336 -17.89 23.57 0.10
C LYS A 336 -16.38 23.57 0.32
N VAL A 337 -15.88 22.56 1.03
CA VAL A 337 -14.48 22.49 1.46
C VAL A 337 -13.78 21.28 0.87
N VAL A 338 -12.54 21.45 0.41
CA VAL A 338 -11.66 20.35 0.02
C VAL A 338 -10.38 20.35 0.85
N VAL A 339 -10.04 19.18 1.41
CA VAL A 339 -8.85 18.95 2.25
C VAL A 339 -7.87 18.10 1.46
N LEU A 340 -6.77 18.71 1.03
CA LEU A 340 -5.74 18.11 0.20
C LEU A 340 -4.60 17.55 1.05
N VAL A 341 -4.29 16.27 0.85
CA VAL A 341 -3.18 15.57 1.51
C VAL A 341 -2.22 14.94 0.49
N ASN A 342 -0.98 14.67 0.91
CA ASN A 342 0.09 14.15 0.03
C ASN A 342 0.26 12.62 0.06
N LYS A 343 -0.26 11.94 1.09
CA LYS A 343 -0.17 10.47 1.28
C LYS A 343 -1.57 9.83 1.37
N VAL A 344 -1.74 8.63 0.81
CA VAL A 344 -3.03 7.91 0.84
C VAL A 344 -3.54 7.63 2.28
N PRO A 345 -2.70 7.18 3.24
CA PRO A 345 -3.17 6.96 4.62
C PRO A 345 -3.74 8.20 5.32
N LEU A 346 -3.26 9.42 4.98
CA LEU A 346 -3.78 10.66 5.56
C LEU A 346 -5.25 10.92 5.23
N VAL A 347 -5.73 10.42 4.08
CA VAL A 347 -7.15 10.55 3.69
C VAL A 347 -8.06 9.84 4.68
N GLU A 348 -7.73 8.60 5.04
CA GLU A 348 -8.49 7.81 6.00
C GLU A 348 -8.27 8.31 7.44
N GLN A 349 -7.04 8.68 7.79
CA GLN A 349 -6.71 9.24 9.10
C GLN A 349 -7.50 10.53 9.37
N HIS A 350 -7.46 11.52 8.47
CA HIS A 350 -8.16 12.79 8.66
C HIS A 350 -9.68 12.65 8.59
N TYR A 351 -10.21 11.66 7.86
CA TYR A 351 -11.62 11.30 7.93
C TYR A 351 -11.97 10.73 9.31
N SER A 352 -11.37 9.61 9.70
CA SER A 352 -11.83 8.81 10.83
C SER A 352 -11.46 9.38 12.21
N THR A 353 -10.36 10.13 12.36
CA THR A 353 -9.96 10.67 13.69
C THR A 353 -10.38 12.11 13.95
N GLU A 354 -10.69 12.89 12.90
CA GLU A 354 -10.86 14.35 12.99
C GLU A 354 -12.11 14.84 12.23
N PHE A 355 -12.06 15.04 10.91
CA PHE A 355 -13.15 15.68 10.16
C PHE A 355 -14.46 14.89 10.20
N GLY A 356 -14.42 13.58 10.01
CA GLY A 356 -15.59 12.71 10.11
C GLY A 356 -16.11 12.59 11.54
N LYS A 357 -15.23 12.61 12.55
CA LYS A 357 -15.62 12.58 13.96
C LYS A 357 -16.44 13.82 14.37
N TYR A 358 -15.97 15.02 14.02
CA TYR A 358 -16.58 16.27 14.52
C TYR A 358 -17.61 16.90 13.59
N LEU A 359 -17.64 16.58 12.29
CA LEU A 359 -18.45 17.32 11.30
C LEU A 359 -19.53 16.47 10.58
N LYS A 360 -19.47 15.13 10.65
CA LYS A 360 -20.40 14.23 9.93
C LYS A 360 -21.85 14.28 10.42
N CYS A 361 -22.08 14.77 11.64
CA CYS A 361 -23.43 15.04 12.17
C CYS A 361 -24.12 16.26 11.53
N ARG A 362 -23.34 17.20 10.95
CA ARG A 362 -23.80 18.53 10.51
C ARG A 362 -23.62 18.80 9.01
N TYR A 363 -22.74 18.04 8.37
CA TYR A 363 -22.32 18.14 6.97
C TYR A 363 -22.00 16.77 6.36
N ARG A 364 -22.15 16.64 5.05
CA ARG A 364 -21.75 15.44 4.30
C ARG A 364 -20.24 15.46 4.06
N VAL A 365 -19.54 14.56 4.73
CA VAL A 365 -18.08 14.37 4.65
C VAL A 365 -17.78 13.09 3.89
N GLU A 366 -16.95 13.15 2.86
CA GLU A 366 -16.48 11.97 2.13
C GLU A 366 -14.97 12.04 1.80
N ARG A 367 -14.37 10.88 1.53
CA ARG A 367 -12.93 10.67 1.37
C ARG A 367 -12.58 9.96 0.07
N VAL A 368 -11.64 10.51 -0.71
CA VAL A 368 -11.26 9.97 -2.03
C VAL A 368 -9.74 9.87 -2.17
N SER A 369 -9.25 8.69 -2.50
CA SER A 369 -7.82 8.44 -2.75
C SER A 369 -7.64 7.65 -4.05
N GLY A 370 -6.39 7.50 -4.50
CA GLY A 370 -6.07 6.64 -5.65
C GLY A 370 -6.55 5.19 -5.51
N ASN A 371 -6.79 4.71 -4.28
CA ASN A 371 -7.27 3.36 -3.99
C ASN A 371 -8.80 3.25 -3.94
N SER A 372 -9.54 4.36 -3.86
CA SER A 372 -11.02 4.35 -3.83
C SER A 372 -11.59 4.21 -5.25
N GLN A 373 -12.72 3.51 -5.40
CA GLN A 373 -13.48 3.47 -6.66
C GLN A 373 -14.19 4.81 -6.94
N LEU A 374 -14.53 5.58 -5.90
CA LEU A 374 -15.20 6.90 -5.99
C LEU A 374 -14.39 7.96 -6.77
N LYS A 375 -13.13 7.68 -7.10
CA LYS A 375 -12.29 8.50 -7.99
C LYS A 375 -12.82 8.58 -9.43
N ILE A 376 -13.66 7.63 -9.85
CA ILE A 376 -14.24 7.59 -11.21
C ILE A 376 -15.25 8.74 -11.35
N SER A 377 -16.25 8.77 -10.47
CA SER A 377 -17.31 9.79 -10.41
C SER A 377 -16.93 10.95 -9.47
N PHE A 378 -15.69 11.43 -9.49
CA PHE A 378 -15.21 12.45 -8.53
C PHE A 378 -16.04 13.74 -8.58
N SER A 379 -16.54 14.11 -9.76
CA SER A 379 -17.40 15.28 -9.97
C SER A 379 -18.76 15.12 -9.28
N ASP A 380 -19.35 13.92 -9.27
CA ASP A 380 -20.54 13.63 -8.44
C ASP A 380 -20.25 13.68 -6.94
N VAL A 381 -19.07 13.21 -6.51
CA VAL A 381 -18.66 13.26 -5.09
C VAL A 381 -18.54 14.72 -4.65
N VAL A 382 -17.93 15.58 -5.48
CA VAL A 382 -17.83 17.03 -5.23
C VAL A 382 -19.21 17.68 -5.24
N ARG A 383 -20.10 17.35 -6.19
CA ARG A 383 -21.47 17.89 -6.21
C ARG A 383 -22.29 17.46 -4.98
N LYS A 384 -22.23 16.18 -4.56
CA LYS A 384 -23.05 15.59 -3.48
C LYS A 384 -22.58 15.88 -2.05
N ASN A 385 -21.31 16.21 -1.83
CA ASN A 385 -20.74 16.40 -0.49
C ASN A 385 -20.37 17.86 -0.17
N ASP A 386 -20.31 18.17 1.12
CA ASP A 386 -20.02 19.51 1.63
C ASP A 386 -18.53 19.62 2.02
N ILE A 387 -17.92 18.51 2.45
CA ILE A 387 -16.49 18.37 2.77
C ILE A 387 -15.92 17.15 2.03
N ILE A 388 -14.83 17.35 1.26
CA ILE A 388 -14.15 16.30 0.50
C ILE A 388 -12.68 16.21 0.94
N ILE A 389 -12.25 15.07 1.48
CA ILE A 389 -10.87 14.81 1.88
C ILE A 389 -10.19 13.98 0.79
N CYS A 390 -9.14 14.47 0.13
CA CYS A 390 -8.52 13.71 -0.96
C CYS A 390 -7.01 13.88 -1.15
N THR A 391 -6.40 12.87 -1.77
CA THR A 391 -5.01 12.99 -2.25
C THR A 391 -4.93 13.96 -3.41
N ALA A 392 -4.02 14.93 -3.35
CA ALA A 392 -3.93 16.09 -4.26
C ALA A 392 -4.10 15.79 -5.77
N GLN A 393 -3.54 14.68 -6.25
CA GLN A 393 -3.57 14.34 -7.68
C GLN A 393 -4.99 14.01 -8.20
N ILE A 394 -5.94 13.62 -7.33
CA ILE A 394 -7.34 13.40 -7.72
C ILE A 394 -7.97 14.72 -8.18
N LEU A 395 -7.82 15.79 -7.38
CA LEU A 395 -8.31 17.12 -7.75
C LEU A 395 -7.56 17.68 -8.98
N GLU A 396 -6.24 17.49 -9.06
CA GLU A 396 -5.45 17.96 -10.21
C GLU A 396 -5.86 17.28 -11.52
N ASN A 397 -6.14 15.97 -11.49
CA ASN A 397 -6.66 15.21 -12.63
C ASN A 397 -8.04 15.74 -13.10
N SER A 398 -8.98 15.96 -12.18
CA SER A 398 -10.31 16.47 -12.52
C SER A 398 -10.24 17.92 -13.06
N LEU A 399 -9.42 18.77 -12.44
CA LEU A 399 -9.11 20.12 -12.93
C LEU A 399 -8.43 20.11 -14.32
N ALA A 400 -7.76 19.02 -14.72
CA ALA A 400 -7.21 18.86 -16.06
C ALA A 400 -8.29 18.50 -17.09
N ARG A 401 -9.15 17.53 -16.77
CA ARG A 401 -10.29 17.10 -17.63
C ARG A 401 -11.22 18.27 -17.99
N ALA A 402 -11.51 19.13 -17.02
CA ALA A 402 -12.28 20.38 -17.19
C ALA A 402 -11.74 21.37 -18.25
N LYS A 403 -10.59 21.09 -18.88
CA LYS A 403 -9.99 21.89 -19.97
C LYS A 403 -9.84 21.14 -21.30
N SER A 404 -10.10 19.84 -21.34
CA SER A 404 -10.17 19.06 -22.59
C SER A 404 -11.54 19.17 -23.25
N GLY A 405 -12.61 19.28 -22.45
CA GLY A 405 -14.00 19.34 -22.92
C GLY A 405 -14.62 17.97 -23.22
N GLU A 406 -13.89 16.88 -22.93
CA GLU A 406 -14.27 15.50 -23.26
C GLU A 406 -15.04 14.80 -22.11
N ASP A 407 -15.07 15.40 -20.92
CA ASP A 407 -15.42 14.73 -19.66
C ASP A 407 -15.92 15.74 -18.60
N GLU A 408 -16.82 15.34 -17.70
CA GLU A 408 -17.27 16.20 -16.59
C GLU A 408 -16.14 16.44 -15.56
N GLY A 409 -15.42 17.56 -15.70
CA GLY A 409 -14.38 17.97 -14.76
C GLY A 409 -14.83 19.04 -13.76
N VAL A 410 -14.19 19.04 -12.59
CA VAL A 410 -14.42 20.00 -11.48
C VAL A 410 -13.67 21.32 -11.71
N CYS A 411 -14.25 22.43 -11.26
CA CYS A 411 -13.67 23.77 -11.26
C CYS A 411 -13.31 24.26 -9.85
N LEU A 412 -12.25 25.07 -9.72
CA LEU A 412 -11.84 25.63 -8.41
C LEU A 412 -12.91 26.54 -7.77
N SER A 413 -13.79 27.13 -8.59
CA SER A 413 -14.88 28.01 -8.14
C SER A 413 -16.06 27.27 -7.49
N GLU A 414 -16.06 25.93 -7.49
CA GLU A 414 -17.04 25.12 -6.74
C GLU A 414 -16.70 25.01 -5.25
N PHE A 415 -15.47 25.35 -4.86
CA PHE A 415 -15.00 25.33 -3.48
C PHE A 415 -14.98 26.75 -2.89
N SER A 416 -15.38 26.87 -1.63
CA SER A 416 -15.26 28.10 -0.84
C SER A 416 -14.01 28.09 0.06
N LEU A 417 -13.48 26.91 0.41
CA LEU A 417 -12.22 26.73 1.17
C LEU A 417 -11.42 25.53 0.63
N VAL A 418 -10.10 25.73 0.48
CA VAL A 418 -9.12 24.68 0.22
C VAL A 418 -8.15 24.61 1.41
N VAL A 419 -8.12 23.48 2.09
CA VAL A 419 -7.12 23.16 3.13
C VAL A 419 -6.01 22.33 2.49
N ILE A 420 -4.75 22.66 2.74
CA ILE A 420 -3.58 21.95 2.21
C ILE A 420 -2.70 21.50 3.37
N ASP A 421 -2.63 20.19 3.60
CA ASP A 421 -1.78 19.60 4.63
C ASP A 421 -0.34 19.39 4.16
N GLU A 422 0.62 19.52 5.07
CA GLU A 422 2.05 19.64 4.79
C GLU A 422 2.35 20.56 3.58
N CYS A 423 1.79 21.77 3.64
CA CYS A 423 1.76 22.75 2.56
C CYS A 423 3.16 23.24 2.11
N HIS A 424 4.22 22.88 2.82
CA HIS A 424 5.61 23.12 2.43
C HIS A 424 6.01 22.42 1.11
N HIS A 425 5.23 21.42 0.67
CA HIS A 425 5.32 20.82 -0.67
C HIS A 425 4.78 21.71 -1.81
N THR A 426 4.20 22.88 -1.51
CA THR A 426 3.68 23.84 -2.50
C THR A 426 4.82 24.65 -3.14
N GLN A 427 5.70 23.96 -3.86
CA GLN A 427 6.89 24.52 -4.51
C GLN A 427 7.23 23.73 -5.79
N LYS A 428 7.97 24.37 -6.70
CA LYS A 428 8.53 23.74 -7.91
C LYS A 428 7.42 23.04 -8.72
N GLY A 429 7.68 21.83 -9.24
CA GLY A 429 6.69 21.03 -9.98
C GLY A 429 5.83 20.10 -9.11
N GLY A 430 5.58 20.45 -7.84
CA GLY A 430 4.72 19.67 -6.94
C GLY A 430 3.23 19.82 -7.25
N VAL A 431 2.43 18.80 -6.93
CA VAL A 431 0.99 18.74 -7.28
C VAL A 431 0.20 19.90 -6.67
N TYR A 432 0.42 20.22 -5.39
CA TYR A 432 -0.16 21.41 -4.76
C TYR A 432 0.17 22.69 -5.53
N ASN A 433 1.41 22.83 -6.04
CA ASN A 433 1.82 24.02 -6.78
C ASN A 433 1.17 24.10 -8.18
N HIS A 434 0.84 22.96 -8.82
CA HIS A 434 0.04 22.95 -10.05
C HIS A 434 -1.42 23.39 -9.80
N ILE A 435 -2.01 22.98 -8.66
CA ILE A 435 -3.34 23.43 -8.22
C ILE A 435 -3.32 24.94 -7.92
N MET A 436 -2.34 25.40 -7.14
CA MET A 436 -2.20 26.82 -6.81
C MET A 436 -1.86 27.70 -8.02
N PHE A 437 -1.07 27.22 -9.00
CA PHE A 437 -0.87 27.93 -10.27
C PHE A 437 -2.19 28.17 -11.02
N ARG A 438 -3.14 27.22 -10.97
CA ARG A 438 -4.49 27.39 -11.56
C ARG A 438 -5.28 28.45 -10.80
N TYR A 439 -5.25 28.44 -9.46
CA TYR A 439 -5.84 29.48 -8.60
C TYR A 439 -5.26 30.86 -8.89
N LEU A 440 -3.93 31.02 -8.87
CA LEU A 440 -3.24 32.29 -9.10
C LEU A 440 -3.53 32.85 -10.49
N LYS A 441 -3.53 32.01 -11.52
CA LYS A 441 -3.91 32.43 -12.88
C LYS A 441 -5.35 32.92 -12.97
N GLN A 442 -6.28 32.35 -12.20
CA GLN A 442 -7.65 32.86 -12.10
C GLN A 442 -7.73 34.15 -11.27
N LYS A 443 -6.99 34.28 -10.16
CA LYS A 443 -6.88 35.51 -9.37
C LYS A 443 -6.42 36.70 -10.22
N HIS A 444 -5.36 36.54 -11.01
CA HIS A 444 -4.89 37.59 -11.91
C HIS A 444 -5.84 37.84 -13.11
N LYS A 445 -6.64 36.85 -13.52
CA LYS A 445 -7.72 37.05 -14.52
C LYS A 445 -8.88 37.87 -13.93
N ASN A 446 -9.28 37.61 -12.69
CA ASN A 446 -10.28 38.41 -11.97
C ASN A 446 -9.82 39.87 -11.81
N ALA A 447 -8.54 40.09 -11.49
CA ALA A 447 -7.96 41.43 -11.38
C ALA A 447 -7.89 42.22 -12.72
N ARG A 448 -8.09 41.54 -13.87
CA ARG A 448 -8.34 42.19 -15.16
C ARG A 448 -9.82 42.44 -15.36
N ARG A 449 -10.67 41.42 -15.16
CA ARG A 449 -12.13 41.52 -15.27
C ARG A 449 -12.72 42.68 -14.47
N ILE A 450 -12.29 42.88 -13.23
CA ILE A 450 -12.76 43.99 -12.38
C ILE A 450 -12.42 45.36 -13.01
N LYS A 451 -11.29 45.49 -13.72
CA LYS A 451 -10.95 46.72 -14.48
C LYS A 451 -11.74 46.83 -15.79
N GLU A 452 -12.09 45.70 -16.37
CA GLU A 452 -12.95 45.54 -17.55
C GLU A 452 -14.46 45.60 -17.18
N GLN A 453 -14.81 45.98 -15.94
CA GLN A 453 -16.19 46.02 -15.39
C GLN A 453 -16.96 44.69 -15.49
N ASN A 454 -16.25 43.57 -15.56
CA ASN A 454 -16.80 42.21 -15.59
C ASN A 454 -16.72 41.56 -14.20
N ASP A 455 -17.71 40.72 -13.88
CA ASP A 455 -17.75 40.01 -12.60
C ASP A 455 -16.54 39.05 -12.40
N PRO A 456 -15.93 39.04 -11.20
CA PRO A 456 -14.89 38.08 -10.84
C PRO A 456 -15.51 36.68 -10.67
N ILE A 457 -14.83 35.65 -11.18
CA ILE A 457 -15.21 34.26 -10.84
C ILE A 457 -14.83 33.99 -9.37
N PRO A 458 -15.71 33.39 -8.55
CA PRO A 458 -15.37 33.00 -7.19
C PRO A 458 -14.09 32.17 -7.11
N ILE A 459 -13.27 32.43 -6.10
CA ILE A 459 -12.06 31.64 -5.78
C ILE A 459 -12.07 31.28 -4.29
N PRO A 460 -11.62 30.07 -3.91
CA PRO A 460 -11.67 29.61 -2.53
C PRO A 460 -10.69 30.36 -1.63
N GLN A 461 -11.04 30.45 -0.34
CA GLN A 461 -10.07 30.72 0.71
C GLN A 461 -9.01 29.60 0.77
N ILE A 462 -7.76 29.93 1.10
CA ILE A 462 -6.64 28.97 1.17
C ILE A 462 -6.10 28.87 2.60
N LEU A 463 -6.05 27.65 3.15
CA LEU A 463 -5.45 27.34 4.44
C LEU A 463 -4.31 26.33 4.27
N GLY A 464 -3.06 26.79 4.38
CA GLY A 464 -1.90 25.91 4.44
C GLY A 464 -1.59 25.46 5.87
N LEU A 465 -1.29 24.18 6.08
CA LEU A 465 -0.82 23.63 7.35
C LEU A 465 0.59 23.06 7.17
N THR A 466 1.53 23.32 8.07
CA THR A 466 2.85 22.65 8.04
C THR A 466 3.49 22.53 9.42
N ALA A 467 4.32 21.51 9.62
CA ALA A 467 5.27 21.47 10.75
C ALA A 467 6.42 22.48 10.58
N SER A 468 6.85 22.73 9.34
CA SER A 468 7.96 23.61 8.99
C SER A 468 7.90 24.00 7.51
N PRO A 469 8.05 25.27 7.12
CA PRO A 469 8.21 25.66 5.72
C PRO A 469 9.62 25.38 5.16
N GLY A 470 10.59 25.10 6.04
CA GLY A 470 12.02 24.97 5.70
C GLY A 470 12.66 26.27 5.19
N VAL A 471 13.85 26.13 4.61
CA VAL A 471 14.59 27.23 3.96
C VAL A 471 14.98 26.93 2.51
N GLY A 472 14.46 25.84 1.93
CA GLY A 472 14.68 25.48 0.53
C GLY A 472 16.13 25.11 0.19
N GLY A 473 16.94 24.76 1.21
CA GLY A 473 18.38 24.53 1.08
C GLY A 473 19.23 25.80 1.11
N ALA A 474 18.67 26.96 1.45
CA ALA A 474 19.39 28.23 1.56
C ALA A 474 20.69 28.14 2.38
N ASN A 475 21.67 28.95 1.98
CA ASN A 475 22.97 29.11 2.64
C ASN A 475 23.16 30.49 3.29
N ASN A 476 22.15 31.38 3.25
CA ASN A 476 22.17 32.66 3.94
C ASN A 476 20.74 33.15 4.25
N GLN A 477 20.65 34.06 5.22
CA GLN A 477 19.40 34.57 5.79
C GLN A 477 18.46 35.20 4.73
N LYS A 478 19.01 35.94 3.74
CA LYS A 478 18.22 36.57 2.66
C LYS A 478 17.55 35.53 1.76
N LYS A 479 18.24 34.43 1.42
CA LYS A 479 17.64 33.32 0.65
C LYS A 479 16.60 32.54 1.45
N ALA A 480 16.74 32.46 2.77
CA ALA A 480 15.70 31.87 3.62
C ALA A 480 14.43 32.76 3.66
N GLU A 481 14.58 34.07 3.82
CA GLU A 481 13.47 35.05 3.69
C GLU A 481 12.79 34.94 2.32
N GLU A 482 13.56 34.84 1.23
CA GLU A 482 13.06 34.65 -0.13
C GLU A 482 12.29 33.33 -0.29
N HIS A 483 12.75 32.23 0.33
CA HIS A 483 12.05 30.94 0.31
C HIS A 483 10.73 30.96 1.08
N ILE A 484 10.69 31.58 2.27
CA ILE A 484 9.43 31.78 3.02
C ILE A 484 8.45 32.60 2.19
N LEU A 485 8.89 33.74 1.62
CA LEU A 485 8.06 34.59 0.76
C LEU A 485 7.55 33.85 -0.48
N LYS A 486 8.36 32.96 -1.09
CA LYS A 486 7.94 32.13 -2.22
C LYS A 486 6.86 31.10 -1.83
N ILE A 487 6.95 30.45 -0.67
CA ILE A 487 5.87 29.57 -0.18
C ILE A 487 4.60 30.38 0.10
N CYS A 488 4.71 31.55 0.75
CA CYS A 488 3.58 32.45 0.95
C CYS A 488 2.95 32.92 -0.37
N ALA A 489 3.77 33.20 -1.39
CA ALA A 489 3.31 33.64 -2.70
C ALA A 489 2.55 32.52 -3.45
N ASN A 490 3.09 31.30 -3.44
CA ASN A 490 2.45 30.13 -4.04
C ASN A 490 1.11 29.81 -3.38
N LEU A 491 1.02 29.90 -2.05
CA LEU A 491 -0.22 29.67 -1.29
C LEU A 491 -1.14 30.90 -1.20
N ASP A 492 -0.76 32.02 -1.85
CA ASP A 492 -1.47 33.30 -1.82
C ASP A 492 -1.82 33.79 -0.40
N ALA A 493 -0.91 33.55 0.55
CA ALA A 493 -1.13 33.79 1.96
C ALA A 493 -1.06 35.29 2.31
N PHE A 494 -2.05 35.76 3.09
CA PHE A 494 -2.00 37.04 3.79
C PHE A 494 -0.81 37.10 4.75
N GLY A 495 -0.48 35.98 5.41
CA GLY A 495 0.70 35.85 6.27
C GLY A 495 0.92 34.41 6.75
N ILE A 496 2.04 34.19 7.43
CA ILE A 496 2.37 32.94 8.12
C ILE A 496 2.17 33.12 9.63
N MET A 497 1.41 32.21 10.23
CA MET A 497 0.98 32.27 11.63
C MET A 497 1.71 31.20 12.45
N THR A 498 2.24 31.61 13.60
CA THR A 498 3.04 30.78 14.51
C THR A 498 2.55 30.99 15.94
N GLY A 499 2.16 29.92 16.64
CA GLY A 499 1.70 30.00 18.03
C GLY A 499 2.85 29.84 19.04
N CYS A 500 2.75 30.51 20.18
CA CYS A 500 3.58 30.18 21.35
C CYS A 500 2.95 29.00 22.09
N LEU A 501 3.67 27.88 22.23
CA LEU A 501 3.12 26.64 22.79
C LEU A 501 3.31 26.50 24.32
N GLY A 502 4.20 27.30 24.93
CA GLY A 502 4.53 27.21 26.35
C GLY A 502 4.86 25.78 26.78
N GLU A 503 4.24 25.33 27.87
CA GLU A 503 4.35 24.00 28.47
C GLU A 503 3.97 22.85 27.52
N HIS A 504 3.19 23.11 26.47
CA HIS A 504 2.87 22.08 25.47
C HIS A 504 4.04 21.77 24.51
N LYS A 505 5.18 22.46 24.63
CA LYS A 505 6.37 22.23 23.80
C LYS A 505 7.33 21.23 24.42
N LYS A 506 6.98 19.94 24.37
CA LYS A 506 7.90 18.83 24.68
C LYS A 506 8.92 18.65 23.54
N ASP A 507 10.04 19.39 23.60
CA ASP A 507 11.23 19.14 22.77
C ASP A 507 12.08 18.03 23.41
N PRO A 508 12.53 17.01 22.66
CA PRO A 508 13.36 15.93 23.20
C PRO A 508 14.82 16.35 23.36
N TYR A 509 15.51 15.78 24.36
CA TYR A 509 16.94 16.01 24.61
C TYR A 509 17.80 15.51 23.45
N LYS A 510 18.61 16.38 22.84
CA LYS A 510 19.52 15.99 21.75
C LYS A 510 20.80 15.36 22.29
N LYS A 511 21.14 14.19 21.74
CA LYS A 511 22.42 13.49 21.93
C LYS A 511 23.10 13.27 20.57
N ILE A 512 24.42 13.34 20.53
CA ILE A 512 25.22 12.81 19.43
C ILE A 512 26.03 11.65 20.01
N ALA A 513 26.01 10.52 19.30
CA ALA A 513 26.68 9.28 19.68
C ALA A 513 27.56 8.84 18.51
N SER A 514 28.70 9.52 18.38
CA SER A 514 29.72 9.20 17.38
C SER A 514 30.46 7.92 17.77
N ALA A 515 30.74 7.07 16.78
CA ALA A 515 31.59 5.90 16.93
C ALA A 515 32.91 6.12 16.19
N GLU A 516 34.03 5.77 16.81
CA GLU A 516 35.34 5.74 16.15
C GLU A 516 35.33 4.79 14.92
N GLU A 517 36.32 4.92 14.02
CA GLU A 517 36.60 3.85 13.06
C GLU A 517 37.12 2.57 13.74
N ARG A 518 36.88 1.43 13.09
CA ARG A 518 37.40 0.12 13.51
C ARG A 518 38.89 0.01 13.24
N LYS A 519 39.63 -0.62 14.16
CA LYS A 519 41.09 -0.77 14.06
C LYS A 519 41.51 -1.73 12.94
N GLU A 520 40.67 -2.72 12.64
CA GLU A 520 40.92 -3.75 11.63
C GLU A 520 39.65 -4.01 10.78
N ASP A 521 39.84 -4.42 9.54
CA ASP A 521 38.79 -4.71 8.55
C ASP A 521 39.12 -5.96 7.71
N PRO A 522 39.31 -7.16 8.29
CA PRO A 522 39.68 -8.33 7.51
C PRO A 522 38.61 -8.68 6.45
N PHE A 523 37.32 -8.50 6.76
CA PHE A 523 36.22 -8.77 5.82
C PHE A 523 36.24 -7.83 4.60
N GLY A 524 36.35 -6.53 4.85
CA GLY A 524 36.40 -5.52 3.80
C GLY A 524 37.73 -5.50 3.06
N ASP A 525 38.84 -5.90 3.69
CA ASP A 525 40.12 -6.12 3.00
C ASP A 525 40.06 -7.30 2.03
N VAL A 526 39.36 -8.39 2.38
CA VAL A 526 39.03 -9.46 1.41
C VAL A 526 38.18 -8.90 0.25
N ILE A 527 37.19 -8.04 0.52
CA ILE A 527 36.41 -7.38 -0.54
C ILE A 527 37.29 -6.48 -1.42
N LYS A 528 38.17 -5.65 -0.85
CA LYS A 528 39.12 -4.79 -1.58
C LYS A 528 40.06 -5.63 -2.45
N ARG A 529 40.57 -6.75 -1.91
CA ARG A 529 41.41 -7.74 -2.60
C ARG A 529 40.70 -8.36 -3.81
N ILE A 530 39.43 -8.76 -3.65
CA ILE A 530 38.58 -9.25 -4.74
C ILE A 530 38.33 -8.15 -5.79
N MET A 531 37.98 -6.93 -5.36
CA MET A 531 37.76 -5.80 -6.29
C MET A 531 39.03 -5.49 -7.10
N ASN A 532 40.21 -5.52 -6.49
CA ASN A 532 41.48 -5.32 -7.18
C ASN A 532 41.80 -6.43 -8.19
N ALA A 533 41.49 -7.70 -7.89
CA ALA A 533 41.60 -8.77 -8.88
C ALA A 533 40.65 -8.55 -10.08
N ILE A 534 39.46 -8.00 -9.86
CA ILE A 534 38.51 -7.64 -10.94
C ILE A 534 39.00 -6.41 -11.71
N HIS A 535 39.59 -5.40 -11.05
CA HIS A 535 40.23 -4.25 -11.70
C HIS A 535 41.34 -4.69 -12.67
N VAL A 536 42.26 -5.55 -12.19
CA VAL A 536 43.37 -6.10 -13.01
C VAL A 536 42.83 -6.92 -14.18
N HIS A 537 41.86 -7.82 -13.95
CA HIS A 537 41.25 -8.59 -15.06
C HIS A 537 40.56 -7.68 -16.09
N ALA A 538 39.93 -6.60 -15.65
CA ALA A 538 39.20 -5.66 -16.52
C ALA A 538 40.09 -4.63 -17.23
N GLY A 539 41.34 -4.44 -16.81
CA GLY A 539 42.18 -3.32 -17.27
C GLY A 539 41.66 -1.95 -16.78
N LEU A 540 41.16 -1.90 -15.54
CA LEU A 540 40.59 -0.69 -14.94
C LEU A 540 41.47 -0.17 -13.79
N ASP A 541 41.74 1.13 -13.81
CA ASP A 541 42.43 1.84 -12.73
C ASP A 541 41.51 2.96 -12.16
N PRO A 542 41.02 2.83 -10.91
CA PRO A 542 40.16 3.83 -10.27
C PRO A 542 40.97 4.82 -9.41
N LEU A 543 40.93 6.10 -9.77
CA LEU A 543 41.46 7.21 -8.96
C LEU A 543 40.64 7.51 -7.67
N CYS A 544 39.87 6.55 -7.17
CA CYS A 544 38.98 6.72 -6.02
C CYS A 544 38.79 5.41 -5.24
N ASN A 545 38.69 5.53 -3.92
CA ASN A 545 38.71 4.37 -3.02
C ASN A 545 37.40 3.56 -3.07
N PRO A 546 37.47 2.21 -3.13
CA PRO A 546 36.33 1.33 -2.91
C PRO A 546 35.56 1.63 -1.61
N GLY A 547 34.26 1.35 -1.61
CA GLY A 547 33.34 1.59 -0.49
C GLY A 547 32.81 3.03 -0.42
N THR A 548 33.18 3.90 -1.37
CA THR A 548 32.77 5.31 -1.40
C THR A 548 31.65 5.59 -2.42
N GLN A 549 30.91 6.69 -2.21
CA GLN A 549 29.93 7.16 -3.18
C GLN A 549 30.57 7.66 -4.49
N ASN A 550 31.81 8.14 -4.44
CA ASN A 550 32.57 8.55 -5.63
C ASN A 550 32.91 7.33 -6.50
N TYR A 551 33.31 6.22 -5.88
CA TYR A 551 33.52 4.96 -6.57
C TYR A 551 32.22 4.42 -7.18
N GLU A 552 31.08 4.52 -6.48
CA GLU A 552 29.79 4.10 -7.06
C GLU A 552 29.43 4.90 -8.33
N GLN A 553 29.67 6.22 -8.32
CA GLN A 553 29.47 7.07 -9.51
C GLN A 553 30.41 6.67 -10.64
N TRP A 554 31.70 6.46 -10.35
CA TRP A 554 32.71 6.04 -11.32
C TRP A 554 32.36 4.69 -11.96
N VAL A 555 31.99 3.67 -11.17
CA VAL A 555 31.71 2.33 -11.69
C VAL A 555 30.41 2.30 -12.50
N VAL A 556 29.39 3.09 -12.11
CA VAL A 556 28.16 3.25 -12.91
C VAL A 556 28.44 3.96 -14.25
N GLN A 557 29.31 4.97 -14.26
CA GLN A 557 29.70 5.62 -15.52
C GLN A 557 30.51 4.68 -16.42
N LYS A 558 31.44 3.89 -15.87
CA LYS A 558 32.19 2.85 -16.60
C LYS A 558 31.25 1.77 -17.17
N GLU A 559 30.27 1.30 -16.40
CA GLU A 559 29.26 0.33 -16.85
C GLU A 559 28.42 0.87 -18.03
N GLN A 560 27.98 2.13 -17.94
CA GLN A 560 27.23 2.79 -19.02
C GLN A 560 28.06 3.05 -20.27
N ASN A 561 29.35 3.38 -20.14
CA ASN A 561 30.22 3.66 -21.28
C ASN A 561 30.64 2.36 -21.98
N ALA A 562 31.07 1.34 -21.22
CA ALA A 562 31.33 0.01 -21.75
C ALA A 562 30.10 -0.62 -22.45
N ALA A 563 28.88 -0.27 -22.03
CA ALA A 563 27.65 -0.66 -22.73
C ALA A 563 27.47 0.02 -24.11
N LYS A 564 27.90 1.27 -24.29
CA LYS A 564 27.86 1.99 -25.58
C LYS A 564 28.98 1.55 -26.52
N GLU A 565 30.16 1.31 -25.93
CA GLU A 565 31.39 0.81 -26.57
C GLU A 565 31.34 -0.71 -26.86
N GLU A 566 30.24 -1.37 -26.50
CA GLU A 566 30.00 -2.82 -26.64
C GLU A 566 30.99 -3.74 -25.89
N ASN A 567 31.91 -3.17 -25.10
CA ASN A 567 32.90 -3.87 -24.29
C ASN A 567 32.25 -4.70 -23.17
N GLN A 568 31.88 -5.94 -23.49
CA GLN A 568 31.24 -6.88 -22.57
C GLN A 568 32.10 -7.18 -21.34
N LYS A 569 33.42 -7.28 -21.49
CA LYS A 569 34.36 -7.60 -20.39
C LYS A 569 34.30 -6.52 -19.31
N VAL A 570 34.56 -5.26 -19.69
CA VAL A 570 34.55 -4.12 -18.76
C VAL A 570 33.16 -3.91 -18.16
N ARG A 571 32.09 -4.05 -18.96
CA ARG A 571 30.70 -3.94 -18.49
C ARG A 571 30.36 -4.95 -17.39
N VAL A 572 30.64 -6.24 -17.59
CA VAL A 572 30.30 -7.28 -16.60
C VAL A 572 31.14 -7.11 -15.34
N CYS A 573 32.44 -6.81 -15.48
CA CYS A 573 33.30 -6.47 -14.33
C CYS A 573 32.76 -5.26 -13.54
N ALA A 574 32.32 -4.18 -14.21
CA ALA A 574 31.74 -3.01 -13.55
C ALA A 574 30.43 -3.34 -12.81
N GLN A 575 29.57 -4.21 -13.37
CA GLN A 575 28.34 -4.66 -12.69
C GLN A 575 28.63 -5.42 -11.39
N HIS A 576 29.67 -6.29 -11.38
CA HIS A 576 30.11 -7.00 -10.18
C HIS A 576 30.83 -6.08 -9.18
N LEU A 577 31.74 -5.21 -9.64
CA LEU A 577 32.43 -4.21 -8.80
C LEU A 577 31.45 -3.31 -8.06
N ARG A 578 30.31 -2.94 -8.68
CA ARG A 578 29.24 -2.19 -8.01
C ARG A 578 28.62 -2.97 -6.85
N GLN A 579 28.43 -4.30 -6.98
CA GLN A 579 27.90 -5.11 -5.88
C GLN A 579 28.90 -5.22 -4.73
N TYR A 580 30.19 -5.37 -5.02
CA TYR A 580 31.23 -5.38 -3.98
C TYR A 580 31.38 -4.03 -3.27
N ASN A 581 31.26 -2.91 -3.99
CA ASN A 581 31.24 -1.57 -3.40
C ASN A 581 30.04 -1.37 -2.45
N GLU A 582 28.85 -1.82 -2.88
CA GLU A 582 27.63 -1.80 -2.07
C GLU A 582 27.74 -2.72 -0.85
N ALA A 583 28.31 -3.93 -0.99
CA ALA A 583 28.58 -4.83 0.13
C ALA A 583 29.57 -4.23 1.15
N LEU A 584 30.60 -3.51 0.69
CA LEU A 584 31.54 -2.80 1.56
C LEU A 584 30.88 -1.63 2.30
N HIS A 585 29.96 -0.90 1.63
CA HIS A 585 29.12 0.11 2.28
C HIS A 585 28.15 -0.50 3.31
N GLN A 586 27.61 -1.69 3.03
CA GLN A 586 26.79 -2.46 3.97
C GLN A 586 27.60 -2.91 5.19
N SER A 587 28.81 -3.46 5.07
CA SER A 587 29.63 -3.79 6.26
C SER A 587 30.04 -2.57 7.09
N ASN A 588 30.09 -1.39 6.46
CA ASN A 588 30.30 -0.10 7.14
C ASN A 588 29.02 0.52 7.74
N THR A 589 27.87 -0.17 7.69
CA THR A 589 26.56 0.35 8.18
C THR A 589 25.76 -0.68 8.97
N ILE A 590 25.74 -1.94 8.54
CA ILE A 590 25.07 -3.10 9.13
C ILE A 590 26.08 -4.24 9.28
N ARG A 591 25.63 -5.47 9.52
CA ARG A 591 26.54 -6.59 9.82
C ARG A 591 27.27 -7.08 8.57
N MET A 592 28.49 -7.57 8.75
CA MET A 592 29.24 -8.29 7.72
C MET A 592 28.46 -9.51 7.20
N SER A 593 27.69 -10.19 8.06
CA SER A 593 26.82 -11.31 7.70
C SER A 593 25.70 -10.91 6.74
N ASP A 594 25.11 -9.72 6.90
CA ASP A 594 24.09 -9.22 5.98
C ASP A 594 24.72 -8.83 4.62
N ALA A 595 25.91 -8.22 4.62
CA ALA A 595 26.68 -7.90 3.41
C ALA A 595 27.14 -9.16 2.64
N PHE A 596 27.57 -10.21 3.36
CA PHE A 596 27.87 -11.51 2.78
C PHE A 596 26.62 -12.19 2.23
N ARG A 597 25.49 -12.12 2.96
CA ARG A 597 24.18 -12.64 2.50
C ARG A 597 23.73 -11.96 1.20
N PHE A 598 23.96 -10.65 1.07
CA PHE A 598 23.70 -9.88 -0.15
C PHE A 598 24.55 -10.38 -1.34
N LEU A 599 25.88 -10.49 -1.18
CA LEU A 599 26.76 -11.04 -2.24
C LEU A 599 26.40 -12.50 -2.60
N LYS A 600 26.12 -13.33 -1.60
CA LYS A 600 25.68 -14.73 -1.76
C LYS A 600 24.38 -14.82 -2.56
N LYS A 601 23.39 -13.95 -2.29
CA LYS A 601 22.15 -13.86 -3.08
C LYS A 601 22.43 -13.44 -4.53
N TYR A 602 23.23 -12.39 -4.74
CA TYR A 602 23.60 -11.91 -6.08
C TYR A 602 24.28 -13.01 -6.93
N TYR A 603 25.30 -13.69 -6.41
CA TYR A 603 25.98 -14.75 -7.15
C TYR A 603 25.13 -16.01 -7.36
N ASN A 604 24.19 -16.32 -6.46
CA ASN A 604 23.22 -17.38 -6.68
C ASN A 604 22.24 -17.00 -7.82
N GLU A 605 21.75 -15.75 -7.86
CA GLU A 605 20.90 -15.27 -8.94
C GLU A 605 21.62 -15.21 -10.29
N GLU A 606 22.90 -14.79 -10.33
CA GLU A 606 23.71 -14.81 -11.54
C GLU A 606 23.99 -16.23 -12.05
N LYS A 607 24.13 -17.22 -11.17
CA LYS A 607 24.19 -18.63 -11.56
C LYS A 607 22.83 -19.15 -12.05
N ARG A 608 21.73 -18.82 -11.38
CA ARG A 608 20.37 -19.23 -11.81
C ARG A 608 20.03 -18.70 -13.21
N LYS A 609 20.51 -17.49 -13.57
CA LYS A 609 20.41 -16.91 -14.94
C LYS A 609 21.19 -17.68 -16.02
N LYS A 610 22.02 -18.67 -15.65
CA LYS A 610 22.83 -19.49 -16.57
C LYS A 610 22.38 -20.95 -16.64
N ALA A 611 21.72 -21.47 -15.61
CA ALA A 611 21.04 -22.75 -15.68
C ALA A 611 19.91 -22.73 -16.73
N ALA A 612 19.58 -23.89 -17.29
CA ALA A 612 18.40 -24.10 -18.13
C ALA A 612 17.10 -23.79 -17.35
N PRO A 613 15.94 -23.64 -18.02
CA PRO A 613 14.64 -23.69 -17.36
C PRO A 613 14.44 -25.04 -16.64
N GLU A 614 13.66 -25.06 -15.56
CA GLU A 614 13.34 -26.29 -14.82
C GLU A 614 12.17 -27.08 -15.46
N GLU A 615 11.59 -26.57 -16.56
CA GLU A 615 10.37 -27.06 -17.21
C GLU A 615 10.59 -27.58 -18.65
N GLU A 616 11.79 -27.40 -19.23
CA GLU A 616 12.13 -27.82 -20.60
C GLU A 616 13.49 -28.54 -20.61
N GLU A 617 13.48 -29.88 -20.67
CA GLU A 617 14.71 -30.71 -20.66
C GLU A 617 15.58 -30.58 -21.93
N GLU A 618 15.07 -29.89 -22.97
CA GLU A 618 15.72 -29.75 -24.28
C GLU A 618 16.48 -28.42 -24.50
N GLU A 619 16.38 -27.41 -23.62
CA GLU A 619 17.11 -26.14 -23.78
C GLU A 619 18.59 -26.21 -23.34
N GLU A 620 19.51 -25.85 -24.24
CA GLU A 620 20.93 -25.70 -23.93
C GLU A 620 21.17 -24.64 -22.81
N ALA A 621 21.92 -25.03 -21.78
CA ALA A 621 22.30 -24.14 -20.69
C ALA A 621 23.12 -22.93 -21.20
N ILE A 622 22.73 -21.72 -20.79
CA ILE A 622 23.27 -20.47 -21.34
C ILE A 622 24.76 -20.35 -21.07
N GLY A 623 25.52 -20.27 -22.17
CA GLY A 623 26.98 -20.14 -22.17
C GLY A 623 27.54 -19.16 -21.14
N VAL A 624 28.41 -19.68 -20.28
CA VAL A 624 29.18 -18.88 -19.29
C VAL A 624 30.45 -18.39 -19.96
N THR A 625 30.56 -17.06 -20.13
CA THR A 625 31.75 -16.44 -20.72
C THR A 625 32.98 -16.58 -19.82
N GLU A 626 34.17 -16.44 -20.38
CA GLU A 626 35.44 -16.49 -19.63
C GLU A 626 35.46 -15.52 -18.44
N THR A 627 34.97 -14.29 -18.64
CA THR A 627 34.90 -13.28 -17.58
C THR A 627 33.87 -13.64 -16.50
N GLU A 628 32.72 -14.20 -16.87
CA GLU A 628 31.75 -14.72 -15.88
C GLU A 628 32.33 -15.93 -15.11
N ARG A 629 33.07 -16.82 -15.78
CA ARG A 629 33.76 -17.96 -15.15
C ARG A 629 34.82 -17.48 -14.14
N PHE A 630 35.64 -16.50 -14.51
CA PHE A 630 36.60 -15.84 -13.62
C PHE A 630 35.89 -15.24 -12.40
N LEU A 631 34.83 -14.44 -12.61
CA LEU A 631 34.08 -13.78 -11.52
C LEU A 631 33.39 -14.79 -10.58
N PHE A 632 32.84 -15.88 -11.12
CA PHE A 632 32.21 -16.94 -10.32
C PHE A 632 33.23 -17.75 -9.52
N GLN A 633 34.41 -18.02 -10.07
CA GLN A 633 35.48 -18.76 -9.39
C GLN A 633 36.14 -17.88 -8.32
N LEU A 634 36.45 -16.62 -8.63
CA LEU A 634 36.99 -15.64 -7.67
C LEU A 634 36.08 -15.48 -6.43
N PHE A 635 34.76 -15.40 -6.62
CA PHE A 635 33.82 -15.39 -5.49
C PHE A 635 33.79 -16.71 -4.72
N LYS A 636 33.77 -17.86 -5.43
CA LYS A 636 33.76 -19.20 -4.81
C LYS A 636 34.98 -19.40 -3.90
N ASP A 637 36.16 -18.99 -4.34
CA ASP A 637 37.42 -19.26 -3.64
C ASP A 637 37.58 -18.40 -2.39
N ASN A 638 37.10 -17.14 -2.42
CA ASN A 638 37.08 -16.26 -1.24
C ASN A 638 35.83 -16.47 -0.34
N LYS A 639 34.85 -17.28 -0.77
CA LYS A 639 33.55 -17.44 -0.08
C LYS A 639 33.69 -17.94 1.36
N ALA A 640 34.57 -18.91 1.60
CA ALA A 640 34.73 -19.52 2.93
C ALA A 640 35.39 -18.56 3.93
N GLU A 641 36.38 -17.79 3.48
CA GLU A 641 37.04 -16.73 4.26
C GLU A 641 36.05 -15.60 4.58
N LEU A 642 35.31 -15.10 3.58
CA LEU A 642 34.25 -14.11 3.77
C LEU A 642 33.17 -14.59 4.76
N GLN A 643 32.75 -15.85 4.67
CA GLN A 643 31.75 -16.40 5.59
C GLN A 643 32.27 -16.46 7.03
N ARG A 644 33.46 -17.04 7.24
CA ARG A 644 34.08 -17.12 8.58
C ARG A 644 34.25 -15.73 9.20
N LEU A 645 34.79 -14.78 8.45
CA LEU A 645 34.98 -13.41 8.92
C LEU A 645 33.65 -12.70 9.23
N ALA A 646 32.60 -12.97 8.45
CA ALA A 646 31.27 -12.41 8.68
C ALA A 646 30.54 -13.00 9.89
N GLU A 647 30.98 -14.15 10.39
CA GLU A 647 30.44 -14.84 11.58
C GLU A 647 31.19 -14.47 12.88
N HIS A 648 32.37 -13.83 12.81
CA HIS A 648 33.12 -13.37 13.98
C HIS A 648 32.62 -11.99 14.50
N PRO A 649 32.10 -11.88 15.74
CA PRO A 649 31.60 -10.61 16.27
C PRO A 649 32.68 -9.58 16.65
N GLU A 650 33.94 -10.00 16.77
CA GLU A 650 35.07 -9.14 17.16
C GLU A 650 35.29 -7.97 16.19
N TYR A 651 35.00 -8.18 14.90
CA TYR A 651 35.07 -7.15 13.86
C TYR A 651 33.71 -6.49 13.58
N GLU A 652 32.72 -6.60 14.49
CA GLU A 652 31.45 -5.87 14.38
C GLU A 652 31.70 -4.35 14.38
N ASN A 653 31.06 -3.67 13.43
CA ASN A 653 31.21 -2.23 13.26
C ASN A 653 30.83 -1.46 14.54
N LYS A 654 31.71 -0.56 14.99
CA LYS A 654 31.50 0.26 16.18
C LYS A 654 30.19 1.06 16.15
N THR A 655 29.68 1.47 14.98
CA THR A 655 28.36 2.15 14.90
C THR A 655 27.21 1.27 15.37
N LEU A 656 27.25 -0.05 15.11
CA LEU A 656 26.26 -1.01 15.64
C LEU A 656 26.42 -1.19 17.16
N SER A 657 27.66 -1.22 17.66
CA SER A 657 27.91 -1.26 19.11
C SER A 657 27.38 -0.01 19.82
N THR A 658 27.60 1.18 19.26
CA THR A 658 27.05 2.43 19.77
C THR A 658 25.52 2.45 19.71
N LEU A 659 24.92 1.99 18.60
CA LEU A 659 23.47 1.85 18.46
C LEU A 659 22.88 0.90 19.52
N ARG A 660 23.51 -0.26 19.72
CA ARG A 660 23.13 -1.24 20.76
C ARG A 660 23.17 -0.63 22.15
N SER A 661 24.23 0.09 22.50
CA SER A 661 24.36 0.77 23.79
C SER A 661 23.29 1.85 23.99
N VAL A 662 22.97 2.64 22.96
CA VAL A 662 21.89 3.65 23.01
C VAL A 662 20.51 3.01 23.20
N ILE A 663 20.19 1.95 22.45
CA ILE A 663 18.90 1.23 22.60
C ILE A 663 18.78 0.65 24.00
N LEU A 664 19.79 -0.10 24.47
CA LEU A 664 19.72 -0.76 25.78
C LEU A 664 19.65 0.25 26.93
N GLN A 665 20.38 1.37 26.86
CA GLN A 665 20.31 2.44 27.86
C GLN A 665 18.88 3.00 28.02
N GLU A 666 18.15 3.14 26.91
CA GLU A 666 16.89 3.89 26.85
C GLU A 666 15.64 3.02 27.02
N PHE A 667 15.76 1.71 26.76
CA PHE A 667 14.68 0.74 27.01
C PHE A 667 14.78 0.08 28.40
N THR A 668 15.99 -0.10 28.97
CA THR A 668 16.12 -0.68 30.33
C THR A 668 15.68 0.28 31.43
N GLY A 669 15.70 1.59 31.18
CA GLY A 669 15.39 2.63 32.17
C GLY A 669 13.95 3.15 32.16
N ARG A 670 13.02 2.52 31.44
CA ARG A 670 11.64 3.03 31.25
C ARG A 670 10.63 1.91 31.05
N ASP A 671 9.56 1.90 31.85
CA ASP A 671 8.38 1.09 31.54
C ASP A 671 7.70 1.58 30.25
N GLU A 672 7.11 0.64 29.48
CA GLU A 672 6.43 0.92 28.22
C GLU A 672 7.24 1.72 27.16
N ALA A 673 8.58 1.67 27.23
CA ALA A 673 9.49 2.36 26.30
C ALA A 673 9.13 2.14 24.82
N ARG A 674 8.94 3.24 24.07
CA ARG A 674 8.67 3.23 22.62
C ARG A 674 9.70 4.06 21.84
N GLY A 675 10.16 3.56 20.70
CA GLY A 675 11.19 4.22 19.91
C GLY A 675 11.12 4.05 18.38
N ILE A 676 11.85 4.91 17.67
CA ILE A 676 12.04 4.83 16.21
C ILE A 676 13.53 4.95 15.87
N ILE A 677 14.03 4.06 15.00
CA ILE A 677 15.35 4.15 14.35
C ILE A 677 15.14 4.52 12.89
N PHE A 678 15.56 5.72 12.50
CA PHE A 678 15.59 6.16 11.11
C PHE A 678 16.90 5.76 10.43
N THR A 679 16.82 5.03 9.32
CA THR A 679 17.96 4.56 8.53
C THR A 679 17.79 4.79 7.02
N ARG A 680 18.90 4.74 6.27
CA ARG A 680 18.98 5.21 4.88
C ARG A 680 18.34 4.28 3.85
N THR A 681 18.42 2.96 4.00
CA THR A 681 17.99 2.00 2.96
C THR A 681 16.95 1.02 3.48
N ARG A 682 16.19 0.40 2.56
CA ARG A 682 15.26 -0.69 2.91
C ARG A 682 15.99 -1.90 3.49
N LEU A 683 17.18 -2.20 2.94
CA LEU A 683 17.98 -3.32 3.39
C LEU A 683 18.52 -3.08 4.80
N SER A 684 18.98 -1.87 5.13
CA SER A 684 19.42 -1.56 6.49
C SER A 684 18.27 -1.59 7.49
N ALA A 685 17.06 -1.18 7.10
CA ALA A 685 15.88 -1.30 7.95
C ALA A 685 15.52 -2.76 8.28
N ILE A 686 15.53 -3.65 7.26
CA ILE A 686 15.27 -5.08 7.44
C ILE A 686 16.40 -5.75 8.25
N ALA A 687 17.66 -5.48 7.91
CA ALA A 687 18.83 -6.08 8.56
C ALA A 687 18.96 -5.68 10.04
N LEU A 688 18.67 -4.41 10.38
CA LEU A 688 18.64 -3.96 11.78
C LEU A 688 17.46 -4.57 12.54
N SER A 689 16.28 -4.73 11.91
CA SER A 689 15.14 -5.45 12.50
C SER A 689 15.51 -6.91 12.81
N GLN A 690 16.22 -7.58 11.90
CA GLN A 690 16.73 -8.94 12.09
C GLN A 690 17.78 -9.01 13.20
N TRP A 691 18.78 -8.12 13.21
CA TRP A 691 19.79 -8.02 14.28
C TRP A 691 19.19 -7.75 15.67
N ILE A 692 18.08 -7.02 15.76
CA ILE A 692 17.35 -6.83 17.02
C ILE A 692 16.66 -8.13 17.45
N GLN A 693 15.98 -8.82 16.52
CA GLN A 693 15.24 -10.07 16.78
C GLN A 693 16.17 -11.27 17.05
N GLU A 694 17.38 -11.29 16.48
CA GLU A 694 18.36 -12.38 16.65
C GLU A 694 19.19 -12.27 17.96
N ASN A 695 19.13 -11.15 18.69
CA ASN A 695 19.99 -10.87 19.83
C ASN A 695 19.22 -10.77 21.15
N LYS A 696 19.33 -11.83 21.97
CA LYS A 696 18.64 -11.98 23.27
C LYS A 696 18.76 -10.78 24.22
N LYS A 697 19.85 -10.00 24.19
CA LYS A 697 19.98 -8.81 25.05
C LYS A 697 18.93 -7.73 24.79
N PHE A 698 18.36 -7.70 23.59
CA PHE A 698 17.24 -6.82 23.26
C PHE A 698 15.91 -7.40 23.76
N GLU A 699 15.71 -8.71 23.65
CA GLU A 699 14.55 -9.44 24.20
C GLU A 699 14.49 -9.34 25.74
N GLU A 700 15.63 -9.56 26.41
CA GLU A 700 15.85 -9.36 27.86
C GLU A 700 15.54 -7.93 28.32
N ALA A 701 15.79 -6.93 27.46
CA ALA A 701 15.45 -5.51 27.68
C ALA A 701 14.05 -5.13 27.14
N GLY A 702 13.19 -6.10 26.84
CA GLY A 702 11.80 -5.88 26.40
C GLY A 702 11.65 -5.25 25.00
N VAL A 703 12.70 -5.22 24.19
CA VAL A 703 12.74 -4.56 22.87
C VAL A 703 12.17 -5.49 21.79
N ARG A 704 10.98 -5.15 21.28
CA ARG A 704 10.28 -5.83 20.18
C ARG A 704 10.36 -4.97 18.92
N GLY A 705 11.37 -5.25 18.10
CA GLY A 705 11.69 -4.51 16.88
C GLY A 705 10.95 -4.97 15.63
N SER A 706 10.50 -4.04 14.80
CA SER A 706 9.99 -4.32 13.43
C SER A 706 10.34 -3.20 12.45
N HIS A 707 10.58 -3.55 11.19
CA HIS A 707 10.88 -2.57 10.14
C HIS A 707 9.63 -1.90 9.56
N LEU A 708 9.79 -0.69 9.01
CA LEU A 708 8.75 0.07 8.31
C LEU A 708 9.33 0.77 7.08
N ILE A 709 9.04 0.24 5.89
CA ILE A 709 9.63 0.70 4.61
C ILE A 709 8.57 1.15 3.61
N GLY A 710 8.88 2.18 2.81
CA GLY A 710 7.94 2.76 1.83
C GLY A 710 7.53 1.82 0.69
N ALA A 711 6.37 2.05 0.08
CA ALA A 711 5.67 1.08 -0.78
C ALA A 711 6.09 1.03 -2.28
N GLY A 712 6.97 1.92 -2.75
CA GLY A 712 7.32 2.00 -4.18
C GLY A 712 8.08 0.78 -4.73
N ASP A 713 7.86 0.43 -5.99
CA ASP A 713 8.48 -0.69 -6.72
C ASP A 713 9.94 -0.43 -7.15
N GLN A 714 10.40 0.83 -7.13
CA GLN A 714 11.65 1.29 -7.75
C GLN A 714 12.96 0.82 -7.09
N SER A 715 12.90 -0.05 -6.08
CA SER A 715 14.08 -0.59 -5.38
C SER A 715 14.25 -2.08 -5.66
N VAL A 716 15.49 -2.57 -5.59
CA VAL A 716 15.79 -4.02 -5.63
C VAL A 716 15.22 -4.75 -4.40
N VAL A 717 14.97 -4.03 -3.29
CA VAL A 717 14.37 -4.58 -2.07
C VAL A 717 12.84 -4.48 -2.13
N LYS A 718 12.17 -5.64 -1.94
CA LYS A 718 10.72 -5.84 -1.79
C LYS A 718 10.09 -4.71 -0.96
N PRO A 719 9.12 -3.94 -1.49
CA PRO A 719 8.37 -2.97 -0.70
C PRO A 719 7.38 -3.64 0.24
N MET A 720 7.08 -2.99 1.37
CA MET A 720 5.84 -3.26 2.12
C MET A 720 4.65 -2.61 1.40
N THR A 721 3.55 -3.34 1.28
CA THR A 721 2.24 -2.82 0.89
C THR A 721 1.70 -1.84 1.92
N SER A 722 0.67 -1.07 1.55
CA SER A 722 -0.02 -0.18 2.47
C SER A 722 -0.72 -0.90 3.63
N ASN A 723 -1.06 -2.19 3.47
CA ASN A 723 -1.70 -2.98 4.54
C ASN A 723 -0.64 -3.48 5.55
N GLU A 724 0.51 -3.99 5.08
CA GLU A 724 1.64 -4.32 5.96
C GLU A 724 2.11 -3.08 6.76
N GLN A 725 2.12 -1.89 6.15
CA GLN A 725 2.43 -0.63 6.84
C GLN A 725 1.38 -0.27 7.90
N LYS A 726 0.08 -0.39 7.58
CA LYS A 726 -1.00 -0.17 8.55
C LYS A 726 -0.88 -1.11 9.75
N GLU A 727 -0.61 -2.38 9.51
CA GLU A 727 -0.55 -3.39 10.55
C GLU A 727 0.65 -3.21 11.48
N VAL A 728 1.85 -2.93 10.95
CA VAL A 728 3.01 -2.57 11.78
C VAL A 728 2.74 -1.32 12.63
N LEU A 729 1.99 -0.34 12.10
CA LEU A 729 1.56 0.84 12.86
C LEU A 729 0.47 0.53 13.91
N ARG A 730 -0.44 -0.42 13.64
CA ARG A 730 -1.41 -0.92 14.63
C ARG A 730 -0.68 -1.57 15.81
N LYS A 731 0.22 -2.52 15.51
CA LYS A 731 1.07 -3.22 16.49
C LYS A 731 1.95 -2.28 17.33
N PHE A 732 2.41 -1.16 16.75
CA PHE A 732 3.15 -0.14 17.49
C PHE A 732 2.28 0.71 18.44
N ARG A 733 0.99 0.88 18.11
CA ARG A 733 0.03 1.57 18.99
C ARG A 733 -0.40 0.68 20.15
N THR A 734 -0.66 -0.60 19.90
CA THR A 734 -1.03 -1.59 20.93
C THR A 734 0.14 -1.99 21.83
N GLY A 735 1.39 -1.78 21.41
CA GLY A 735 2.59 -2.15 22.16
C GLY A 735 3.09 -3.58 21.90
N GLU A 736 2.44 -4.33 21.00
CA GLU A 736 2.96 -5.58 20.44
C GLU A 736 4.39 -5.38 19.90
N ILE A 737 4.61 -4.27 19.19
CA ILE A 737 5.92 -3.77 18.75
C ILE A 737 6.20 -2.46 19.51
N ASN A 738 7.43 -2.26 19.97
CA ASN A 738 7.82 -1.01 20.66
C ASN A 738 9.06 -0.32 20.06
N LEU A 739 9.70 -0.90 19.03
CA LEU A 739 10.78 -0.27 18.29
C LEU A 739 10.55 -0.36 16.76
N LEU A 740 10.34 0.78 16.10
CA LEU A 740 10.19 0.85 14.64
C LEU A 740 11.53 1.15 13.96
N ILE A 741 11.97 0.30 13.03
CA ILE A 741 13.15 0.55 12.20
C ILE A 741 12.68 1.06 10.83
N ALA A 742 12.66 2.37 10.65
CA ALA A 742 12.03 3.02 9.51
C ALA A 742 13.04 3.65 8.52
N THR A 743 12.62 3.77 7.27
CA THR A 743 13.21 4.79 6.37
C THR A 743 12.45 6.12 6.51
N THR A 744 12.74 7.10 5.64
CA THR A 744 12.05 8.41 5.58
C THR A 744 10.51 8.34 5.45
N VAL A 745 9.94 7.15 5.22
CA VAL A 745 8.48 6.91 5.19
C VAL A 745 7.78 7.40 6.47
N ALA A 746 8.44 7.28 7.63
CA ALA A 746 7.90 7.60 8.95
C ALA A 746 8.25 9.01 9.48
N GLU A 747 9.09 9.79 8.77
CA GLU A 747 9.42 11.16 9.18
C GLU A 747 8.14 12.02 9.13
N GLU A 748 7.47 12.04 7.98
CA GLU A 748 6.31 12.88 7.68
C GLU A 748 4.97 12.11 7.66
N GLY A 749 3.85 12.74 8.02
CA GLY A 749 2.52 12.41 7.47
C GLY A 749 1.94 11.01 7.75
N LEU A 750 2.52 10.22 8.65
CA LEU A 750 1.88 9.04 9.25
C LEU A 750 1.60 9.36 10.71
N ASP A 751 0.42 8.99 11.22
CA ASP A 751 0.15 8.99 12.66
C ASP A 751 0.87 7.82 13.36
N ILE A 752 1.79 8.20 14.25
CA ILE A 752 2.66 7.30 15.01
C ILE A 752 2.60 7.73 16.47
N LYS A 753 2.38 6.74 17.36
CA LYS A 753 2.34 6.90 18.82
C LYS A 753 3.61 7.59 19.31
N GLU A 754 3.48 8.30 20.43
CA GLU A 754 4.53 9.15 20.97
C GLU A 754 5.71 8.30 21.43
N CYS A 755 6.93 8.72 21.11
CA CYS A 755 8.14 7.95 21.38
C CYS A 755 8.96 8.58 22.50
N ASN A 756 9.59 7.73 23.31
CA ASN A 756 10.62 8.09 24.28
C ASN A 756 11.98 8.31 23.59
N ILE A 757 12.28 7.59 22.51
CA ILE A 757 13.53 7.79 21.77
C ILE A 757 13.34 7.84 20.25
N VAL A 758 14.01 8.80 19.62
CA VAL A 758 14.22 8.85 18.17
C VAL A 758 15.71 8.77 17.88
N ILE A 759 16.13 7.72 17.18
CA ILE A 759 17.50 7.54 16.70
C ILE A 759 17.57 7.84 15.21
N ARG A 760 18.53 8.67 14.77
CA ARG A 760 18.91 8.75 13.35
C ARG A 760 20.24 8.04 13.17
N TYR A 761 20.22 6.90 12.49
CA TYR A 761 21.35 6.00 12.34
C TYR A 761 22.00 6.21 10.96
N GLY A 762 23.05 7.02 10.93
CA GLY A 762 23.75 7.44 9.69
C GLY A 762 22.90 8.28 8.72
N LEU A 763 21.68 8.67 9.09
CA LEU A 763 20.73 9.38 8.22
C LEU A 763 20.61 10.86 8.58
N VAL A 764 21.06 11.71 7.67
CA VAL A 764 20.79 13.15 7.68
C VAL A 764 20.28 13.57 6.30
N THR A 765 19.16 14.30 6.27
CA THR A 765 18.40 14.65 5.05
C THR A 765 18.29 16.17 4.87
N ASN A 766 17.32 16.81 5.51
CA ASN A 766 17.11 18.27 5.48
C ASN A 766 16.48 18.76 6.79
N GLU A 767 16.34 20.09 6.93
CA GLU A 767 15.81 20.74 8.13
C GLU A 767 14.35 20.41 8.44
N ILE A 768 13.51 20.16 7.43
CA ILE A 768 12.08 19.82 7.61
C ILE A 768 11.97 18.41 8.21
N ALA A 769 12.65 17.45 7.60
CA ALA A 769 12.70 16.06 8.04
C ALA A 769 13.36 15.91 9.42
N MET A 770 14.39 16.70 9.73
CA MET A 770 14.98 16.79 11.07
C MET A 770 13.94 17.21 12.12
N ILE A 771 13.19 18.29 11.87
CA ILE A 771 12.14 18.80 12.79
C ILE A 771 10.99 17.79 12.92
N GLN A 772 10.56 17.18 11.81
CA GLN A 772 9.47 16.18 11.81
C GLN A 772 9.87 14.88 12.54
N ALA A 773 11.10 14.40 12.34
CA ALA A 773 11.66 13.25 13.06
C ALA A 773 11.82 13.57 14.56
N ARG A 774 12.37 14.74 14.91
CA ARG A 774 12.46 15.22 16.30
C ARG A 774 11.08 15.23 16.97
N GLY A 775 10.06 15.75 16.29
CA GLY A 775 8.66 15.74 16.75
C GLY A 775 7.96 14.37 16.84
N ARG A 776 8.68 13.25 16.64
CA ARG A 776 8.23 11.90 17.04
C ARG A 776 8.61 11.59 18.49
N GLY A 777 9.76 12.10 18.95
CA GLY A 777 10.18 12.14 20.35
C GLY A 777 9.41 13.25 21.05
N ARG A 778 8.31 12.89 21.70
CA ARG A 778 7.43 13.84 22.43
C ARG A 778 6.72 13.22 23.63
N ALA A 779 7.03 11.97 23.96
CA ALA A 779 6.74 11.41 25.28
C ALA A 779 7.60 12.13 26.34
N GLU A 780 7.35 11.84 27.62
CA GLU A 780 8.10 12.45 28.72
C GLU A 780 9.54 11.94 28.78
N ASP A 781 10.44 12.85 29.16
CA ASP A 781 11.91 12.72 29.10
C ASP A 781 12.45 12.14 27.79
N SER A 782 11.82 12.47 26.66
CA SER A 782 12.18 11.88 25.38
C SER A 782 13.51 12.40 24.82
N SER A 783 14.20 11.57 24.03
CA SER A 783 15.52 11.86 23.46
C SER A 783 15.56 11.77 21.92
N TYR A 784 16.48 12.54 21.33
CA TYR A 784 16.78 12.56 19.90
C TYR A 784 18.28 12.31 19.71
N THR A 785 18.65 11.10 19.34
CA THR A 785 20.06 10.67 19.23
C THR A 785 20.48 10.53 17.77
N LEU A 786 21.49 11.29 17.36
CA LEU A 786 22.21 11.05 16.11
C LEU A 786 23.33 10.03 16.37
N VAL A 787 23.27 8.87 15.72
CA VAL A 787 24.37 7.88 15.72
C VAL A 787 25.12 8.00 14.40
N GLU A 788 26.42 8.23 14.46
CA GLU A 788 27.29 8.38 13.29
C GLU A 788 28.62 7.62 13.45
N LEU A 789 29.37 7.55 12.35
CA LEU A 789 30.80 7.29 12.36
C LEU A 789 31.53 8.63 12.45
N GLU A 790 32.54 8.76 13.30
CA GLU A 790 33.38 9.95 13.39
C GLU A 790 34.04 10.26 12.03
N GLY A 791 34.25 11.54 11.71
CA GLY A 791 34.80 11.97 10.42
C GLY A 791 33.86 11.80 9.19
N SER A 792 32.71 11.10 9.31
CA SER A 792 31.78 10.87 8.18
C SER A 792 30.98 12.11 7.71
N GLY A 793 31.20 13.27 8.34
CA GLY A 793 30.50 14.52 8.07
C GLY A 793 28.99 14.44 8.30
N VAL A 794 28.50 13.49 9.10
CA VAL A 794 27.06 13.32 9.40
C VAL A 794 26.61 14.34 10.44
N ALA A 795 27.31 14.46 11.57
CA ALA A 795 27.06 15.47 12.60
C ALA A 795 27.25 16.91 12.09
N GLU A 796 28.20 17.15 11.18
CA GLU A 796 28.36 18.45 10.51
C GLU A 796 27.10 18.83 9.71
N ARG A 797 26.60 17.90 8.88
CA ARG A 797 25.37 18.13 8.08
C ARG A 797 24.13 18.32 8.94
N GLU A 798 24.01 17.64 10.09
CA GLU A 798 22.90 17.89 11.02
C GLU A 798 23.04 19.26 11.71
N SER A 799 24.27 19.66 12.08
CA SER A 799 24.54 21.01 12.62
C SER A 799 24.20 22.12 11.62
N VAL A 800 24.41 21.89 10.32
CA VAL A 800 23.94 22.78 9.24
C VAL A 800 22.41 22.82 9.18
N ASN A 801 21.70 21.71 9.41
CA ASN A 801 20.23 21.70 9.46
C ASN A 801 19.69 22.46 10.70
N GLU A 802 20.36 22.40 11.84
CA GLU A 802 20.02 23.22 13.02
C GLU A 802 20.29 24.71 12.81
N TYR A 803 21.36 25.05 12.10
CA TYR A 803 21.59 26.42 11.65
C TYR A 803 20.49 26.90 10.69
N ARG A 804 19.99 26.02 9.81
CA ARG A 804 18.83 26.29 8.95
C ARG A 804 17.53 26.47 9.74
N GLU A 805 17.26 25.68 10.79
CA GLU A 805 16.09 25.87 11.67
C GLU A 805 16.14 27.25 12.38
N LYS A 806 17.31 27.64 12.88
CA LYS A 806 17.54 28.98 13.47
C LYS A 806 17.38 30.11 12.44
N MET A 807 17.87 29.90 11.22
CA MET A 807 17.72 30.83 10.08
C MET A 807 16.26 30.95 9.62
N MET A 808 15.52 29.84 9.58
CA MET A 808 14.09 29.78 9.26
C MET A 808 13.27 30.58 10.26
N SER A 809 13.52 30.38 11.56
CA SER A 809 12.81 31.09 12.63
C SER A 809 12.97 32.62 12.51
N LYS A 810 14.20 33.08 12.24
CA LYS A 810 14.51 34.49 11.94
C LYS A 810 13.87 34.99 10.63
N ALA A 811 13.78 34.14 9.60
CA ALA A 811 13.15 34.49 8.34
C ALA A 811 11.63 34.67 8.50
N ILE A 812 10.97 33.77 9.24
CA ILE A 812 9.53 33.85 9.56
C ILE A 812 9.23 35.14 10.32
N GLN A 813 9.95 35.43 11.41
CA GLN A 813 9.79 36.66 12.19
C GLN A 813 9.96 37.93 11.33
N LYS A 814 10.99 37.97 10.47
CA LYS A 814 11.16 39.08 9.52
C LYS A 814 10.00 39.23 8.55
N VAL A 815 9.51 38.12 7.98
CA VAL A 815 8.38 38.13 7.03
C VAL A 815 7.06 38.55 7.70
N GLN A 816 6.85 38.17 8.96
CA GLN A 816 5.73 38.63 9.79
C GLN A 816 5.81 40.14 10.10
N ASN A 817 7.03 40.66 10.29
CA ASN A 817 7.29 42.07 10.58
C ASN A 817 7.46 42.97 9.34
N LEU A 818 7.21 42.47 8.12
CA LEU A 818 7.24 43.31 6.91
C LEU A 818 6.03 44.25 6.88
N GLU A 819 6.25 45.48 6.39
CA GLU A 819 5.17 46.42 6.16
C GLU A 819 4.19 45.88 5.10
N ARG A 820 2.89 46.13 5.27
CA ARG A 820 1.84 45.46 4.48
C ARG A 820 1.99 45.71 2.99
N ALA A 821 2.33 46.94 2.58
CA ALA A 821 2.51 47.26 1.17
C ALA A 821 3.74 46.56 0.57
N GLU A 822 4.84 46.46 1.32
CA GLU A 822 6.07 45.79 0.89
C GLU A 822 5.88 44.27 0.76
N TYR A 823 5.21 43.65 1.76
CA TYR A 823 4.84 42.23 1.71
C TYR A 823 4.00 41.94 0.46
N GLU A 824 2.93 42.69 0.23
CA GLU A 824 2.06 42.46 -0.93
C GLU A 824 2.75 42.69 -2.27
N LYS A 825 3.67 43.66 -2.36
CA LYS A 825 4.49 43.87 -3.55
C LYS A 825 5.34 42.63 -3.84
N LYS A 826 6.11 42.16 -2.86
CA LYS A 826 6.97 40.96 -2.98
C LYS A 826 6.17 39.71 -3.34
N ILE A 827 4.99 39.50 -2.73
CA ILE A 827 4.09 38.39 -3.04
C ILE A 827 3.62 38.45 -4.50
N LYS A 828 3.14 39.61 -4.98
CA LYS A 828 2.70 39.80 -6.37
C LYS A 828 3.84 39.57 -7.36
N GLU A 829 5.07 40.02 -7.05
CA GLU A 829 6.27 39.77 -7.86
C GLU A 829 6.60 38.28 -7.98
N PHE A 830 6.61 37.52 -6.88
CA PHE A 830 6.86 36.07 -6.92
C PHE A 830 5.73 35.28 -7.62
N GLN A 831 4.47 35.71 -7.48
CA GLN A 831 3.34 35.11 -8.20
C GLN A 831 3.51 35.24 -9.72
N PHE A 832 3.87 36.43 -10.22
CA PHE A 832 4.15 36.62 -11.65
C PHE A 832 5.37 35.81 -12.14
N GLN A 833 6.44 35.73 -11.34
CA GLN A 833 7.61 34.90 -11.68
C GLN A 833 7.22 33.42 -11.82
N THR A 834 6.52 32.86 -10.83
CA THR A 834 6.07 31.44 -10.85
C THR A 834 5.14 31.14 -12.02
N ILE A 835 4.25 32.08 -12.38
CA ILE A 835 3.38 31.93 -13.56
C ILE A 835 4.21 31.89 -14.85
N PHE A 836 5.18 32.80 -15.01
CA PHE A 836 6.01 32.89 -16.21
C PHE A 836 6.95 31.68 -16.37
N GLU A 837 7.54 31.19 -15.27
CA GLU A 837 8.37 29.98 -15.25
C GLU A 837 7.61 28.74 -15.75
N GLU A 838 6.40 28.48 -15.23
CA GLU A 838 5.61 27.30 -15.63
C GLU A 838 5.03 27.47 -17.05
N GLU A 839 4.74 28.68 -17.53
CA GLU A 839 4.39 28.91 -18.94
C GLU A 839 5.57 28.64 -19.90
N ILE A 840 6.80 29.07 -19.55
CA ILE A 840 8.02 28.69 -20.30
C ILE A 840 8.22 27.17 -20.27
N ARG A 841 8.06 26.54 -19.10
CA ARG A 841 8.20 25.10 -18.93
C ARG A 841 7.18 24.34 -19.79
N ASN A 842 5.94 24.81 -19.87
CA ASN A 842 4.90 24.20 -20.71
C ASN A 842 5.13 24.43 -22.21
N LYS A 843 5.65 25.58 -22.63
CA LYS A 843 6.12 25.78 -24.02
C LYS A 843 7.23 24.78 -24.37
N LYS A 844 8.23 24.62 -23.48
CA LYS A 844 9.32 23.62 -23.64
C LYS A 844 8.82 22.17 -23.64
N LYS A 845 7.82 21.82 -22.83
CA LYS A 845 7.15 20.49 -22.88
C LYS A 845 6.51 20.26 -24.25
N LYS A 846 5.69 21.20 -24.74
CA LYS A 846 5.03 21.09 -26.06
C LYS A 846 6.04 20.95 -27.21
N GLN A 847 7.10 21.76 -27.21
CA GLN A 847 8.16 21.70 -28.23
C GLN A 847 8.83 20.31 -28.29
N LYS A 848 9.11 19.68 -27.15
CA LYS A 848 9.65 18.32 -27.10
C LYS A 848 8.69 17.25 -27.62
N VAL A 849 7.37 17.44 -27.51
CA VAL A 849 6.37 16.52 -28.07
C VAL A 849 6.27 16.67 -29.60
N MET A 850 6.49 17.88 -30.12
CA MET A 850 6.52 18.17 -31.57
C MET A 850 7.82 17.72 -32.25
N GLN A 851 8.89 17.49 -31.50
CA GLN A 851 10.21 17.02 -31.99
C GLN A 851 10.39 15.50 -31.85
N LYS A 852 9.32 14.72 -31.96
CA LYS A 852 9.42 13.26 -31.92
C LYS A 852 9.88 12.70 -33.27
N GLU A 853 10.93 11.89 -33.23
CA GLU A 853 11.53 11.21 -34.36
C GLU A 853 10.75 9.93 -34.73
N ASP A 854 10.95 9.49 -35.98
CA ASP A 854 10.41 8.27 -36.57
C ASP A 854 10.92 7.01 -35.83
N PRO A 855 10.03 6.10 -35.34
CA PRO A 855 10.43 4.84 -34.72
C PRO A 855 11.36 3.97 -35.61
N GLY A 856 11.24 4.04 -36.94
CA GLY A 856 12.03 3.23 -37.87
C GLY A 856 13.54 3.52 -37.84
N LYS A 857 13.93 4.69 -37.33
CA LYS A 857 15.34 5.09 -37.13
C LYS A 857 16.01 4.42 -35.93
N VAL A 858 15.24 3.76 -35.07
CA VAL A 858 15.67 3.39 -33.72
C VAL A 858 15.84 1.89 -33.59
N LYS A 859 16.96 1.44 -33.05
CA LYS A 859 17.27 0.01 -32.85
C LYS A 859 17.65 -0.28 -31.41
N PHE A 860 17.12 -1.39 -30.88
CA PHE A 860 17.36 -1.86 -29.52
C PHE A 860 18.29 -3.07 -29.53
N SER A 861 19.35 -3.01 -28.72
CA SER A 861 20.31 -4.10 -28.52
C SER A 861 20.39 -4.49 -27.04
N CYS A 862 20.61 -5.77 -26.75
CA CYS A 862 20.67 -6.28 -25.38
C CYS A 862 21.81 -5.65 -24.57
N ARG A 863 21.51 -5.04 -23.41
CA ARG A 863 22.52 -4.35 -22.59
C ARG A 863 23.65 -5.26 -22.08
N ARG A 864 23.50 -6.59 -22.02
CA ARG A 864 24.55 -7.51 -21.53
C ARG A 864 25.40 -8.17 -22.62
N CYS A 865 24.85 -8.44 -23.81
CA CYS A 865 25.54 -9.19 -24.88
C CYS A 865 25.50 -8.52 -26.26
N ASN A 866 24.98 -7.30 -26.37
CA ASN A 866 24.90 -6.48 -27.59
C ASN A 866 24.08 -7.05 -28.77
N THR A 867 23.58 -8.28 -28.69
CA THR A 867 22.64 -8.87 -29.66
C THR A 867 21.52 -7.89 -29.98
N GLN A 868 21.32 -7.61 -31.28
CA GLN A 868 20.19 -6.81 -31.77
C GLN A 868 18.87 -7.52 -31.41
N VAL A 869 17.88 -6.75 -30.97
CA VAL A 869 16.62 -7.29 -30.43
C VAL A 869 15.43 -6.89 -31.30
N CYS A 870 15.28 -5.61 -31.59
CA CYS A 870 14.15 -5.09 -32.38
C CYS A 870 14.43 -3.68 -32.93
N SER A 871 13.63 -3.26 -33.90
CA SER A 871 13.44 -1.88 -34.33
C SER A 871 12.48 -1.14 -33.40
N GLY A 872 12.33 0.18 -33.57
CA GLY A 872 11.29 0.96 -32.94
C GLY A 872 9.91 0.75 -33.55
N ASN A 873 9.82 0.25 -34.78
CA ASN A 873 8.54 -0.13 -35.41
C ASN A 873 7.86 -1.31 -34.69
N ASP A 874 8.68 -2.23 -34.17
CA ASP A 874 8.25 -3.47 -33.51
C ASP A 874 7.76 -3.22 -32.06
N ILE A 875 7.85 -1.97 -31.57
CA ILE A 875 7.41 -1.56 -30.23
C ILE A 875 6.02 -0.92 -30.34
N GLN A 876 5.04 -1.52 -29.66
CA GLN A 876 3.67 -1.01 -29.57
C GLN A 876 3.34 -0.59 -28.12
N ILE A 877 2.46 0.39 -27.94
CA ILE A 877 2.02 0.86 -26.61
C ILE A 877 0.64 0.28 -26.27
N MET A 878 0.56 -0.43 -25.15
CA MET A 878 -0.66 -0.95 -24.55
C MET A 878 -1.00 -0.18 -23.26
N ALA A 879 -2.25 0.27 -23.15
CA ALA A 879 -2.77 1.08 -22.03
C ALA A 879 -1.86 2.28 -21.67
N ASP A 880 -1.47 3.04 -22.70
CA ASP A 880 -0.64 4.27 -22.69
C ASP A 880 0.76 4.19 -22.03
N ASN A 881 1.14 3.04 -21.46
CA ASN A 881 2.32 2.93 -20.60
C ASN A 881 3.17 1.67 -20.89
N HIS A 882 2.56 0.54 -21.20
CA HIS A 882 3.26 -0.72 -21.38
C HIS A 882 3.78 -0.79 -22.82
N HIS A 883 5.10 -0.92 -22.97
CA HIS A 883 5.75 -1.00 -24.27
C HIS A 883 6.02 -2.49 -24.56
N VAL A 884 5.31 -3.04 -25.54
CA VAL A 884 5.32 -4.46 -25.88
C VAL A 884 5.94 -4.71 -27.25
N ASN A 885 6.50 -5.90 -27.44
CA ASN A 885 6.82 -6.46 -28.76
C ASN A 885 6.27 -7.89 -28.81
N VAL A 886 5.45 -8.18 -29.82
CA VAL A 886 4.76 -9.46 -30.01
C VAL A 886 5.12 -10.16 -31.32
N SER A 887 6.17 -9.71 -32.03
CA SER A 887 6.55 -10.29 -33.32
C SER A 887 7.10 -11.72 -33.17
N GLU A 888 6.88 -12.55 -34.19
CA GLU A 888 7.33 -13.96 -34.20
C GLU A 888 8.86 -14.09 -34.23
N GLU A 889 9.57 -13.09 -34.76
CA GLU A 889 11.02 -12.98 -34.68
C GLU A 889 11.45 -12.71 -33.23
N PHE A 890 10.73 -11.84 -32.52
CA PHE A 890 11.07 -11.49 -31.15
C PHE A 890 10.87 -12.66 -30.17
N LYS A 891 9.81 -13.47 -30.35
CA LYS A 891 9.60 -14.72 -29.55
C LYS A 891 10.85 -15.62 -29.54
N LYS A 892 11.58 -15.71 -30.66
CA LYS A 892 12.76 -16.56 -30.83
C LYS A 892 14.03 -16.02 -30.12
N LEU A 893 14.00 -14.80 -29.59
CA LEU A 893 15.16 -14.12 -28.99
C LEU A 893 15.18 -14.14 -27.45
N PHE A 894 14.07 -14.49 -26.80
CA PHE A 894 13.95 -14.57 -25.34
C PHE A 894 13.66 -15.98 -24.84
N ILE A 895 13.75 -16.14 -23.53
CA ILE A 895 13.23 -17.27 -22.75
C ILE A 895 12.41 -16.72 -21.59
N VAL A 896 11.41 -17.49 -21.17
CA VAL A 896 10.56 -17.20 -20.00
C VAL A 896 11.19 -17.82 -18.76
N ARG A 897 11.08 -17.17 -17.59
CA ARG A 897 11.62 -17.67 -16.32
C ARG A 897 10.75 -17.27 -15.14
N GLN A 898 10.43 -18.23 -14.26
CA GLN A 898 9.67 -17.99 -13.05
C GLN A 898 10.24 -16.84 -12.18
N ASN A 899 9.34 -15.94 -11.78
CA ASN A 899 9.66 -14.76 -11.00
C ASN A 899 9.84 -15.07 -9.49
N THR A 900 11.08 -15.20 -9.04
CA THR A 900 11.43 -15.49 -7.63
C THR A 900 10.80 -14.54 -6.60
N THR A 901 10.49 -13.29 -7.00
CA THR A 901 9.82 -12.31 -6.12
C THR A 901 8.34 -12.64 -5.85
N LEU A 902 7.75 -13.55 -6.62
CA LEU A 902 6.39 -14.08 -6.43
C LEU A 902 6.39 -15.44 -5.72
N GLN A 903 7.46 -16.24 -5.87
CA GLN A 903 7.64 -17.47 -5.09
C GLN A 903 7.67 -17.19 -3.57
N GLU A 904 8.21 -16.05 -3.13
CA GLU A 904 8.12 -15.55 -1.74
C GLU A 904 6.71 -15.01 -1.33
N ARG A 905 5.62 -15.37 -2.02
CA ARG A 905 4.27 -14.83 -1.75
C ARG A 905 3.12 -15.83 -1.67
N SER A 906 3.24 -17.07 -2.15
CA SER A 906 2.23 -18.14 -1.97
C SER A 906 0.77 -17.69 -2.15
N LEU A 907 0.46 -17.10 -3.32
CA LEU A 907 -0.85 -16.53 -3.64
C LEU A 907 -1.25 -16.90 -5.08
N ASP A 908 -2.50 -17.34 -5.26
CA ASP A 908 -3.00 -17.96 -6.49
C ASP A 908 -3.44 -16.94 -7.56
N TYR A 909 -2.46 -16.25 -8.16
CA TYR A 909 -2.67 -15.40 -9.34
C TYR A 909 -1.59 -15.62 -10.41
N GLU A 910 -1.90 -15.28 -11.67
CA GLU A 910 -1.00 -15.50 -12.82
C GLU A 910 0.38 -14.87 -12.58
N ALA A 911 1.43 -15.68 -12.78
CA ALA A 911 2.80 -15.26 -12.59
C ALA A 911 3.20 -14.23 -13.66
N ASN A 912 3.59 -13.03 -13.23
CA ASN A 912 4.27 -12.08 -14.12
C ASN A 912 5.73 -12.54 -14.31
N ASP A 913 5.91 -13.51 -15.19
CA ASP A 913 7.19 -14.15 -15.45
C ASP A 913 8.23 -13.22 -16.06
N VAL A 914 9.49 -13.60 -15.92
CA VAL A 914 10.63 -12.79 -16.32
C VAL A 914 11.09 -13.16 -17.71
N ILE A 915 10.97 -12.21 -18.64
CA ILE A 915 11.49 -12.34 -19.99
C ILE A 915 12.98 -11.99 -19.98
N ALA A 916 13.82 -12.92 -20.43
CA ALA A 916 15.27 -12.82 -20.42
C ALA A 916 15.88 -13.17 -21.78
N CYS A 917 17.01 -12.55 -22.12
CA CYS A 917 17.73 -12.79 -23.37
C CYS A 917 18.25 -14.24 -23.47
N LYS A 918 17.82 -15.01 -24.49
CA LYS A 918 18.22 -16.41 -24.71
C LYS A 918 19.74 -16.58 -24.76
N LYS A 919 20.47 -15.65 -25.41
CA LYS A 919 21.95 -15.70 -25.52
C LYS A 919 22.72 -15.44 -24.20
N CYS A 920 22.12 -14.85 -23.16
CA CYS A 920 22.92 -14.42 -21.99
C CYS A 920 22.24 -14.39 -20.61
N GLY A 921 20.94 -14.69 -20.50
CA GLY A 921 20.21 -14.71 -19.23
C GLY A 921 19.85 -13.32 -18.67
N ASN A 922 20.11 -12.24 -19.41
CA ASN A 922 19.82 -10.89 -18.97
C ASN A 922 18.33 -10.58 -19.04
N LYS A 923 17.71 -10.20 -17.90
CA LYS A 923 16.32 -9.72 -17.86
C LYS A 923 16.11 -8.55 -18.83
N TRP A 924 15.09 -8.67 -19.67
CA TRP A 924 14.61 -7.63 -20.58
C TRP A 924 13.30 -7.01 -20.08
N GLY A 925 12.40 -7.83 -19.56
CA GLY A 925 11.03 -7.44 -19.27
C GLY A 925 10.29 -8.40 -18.36
N ASN A 926 8.96 -8.31 -18.37
CA ASN A 926 8.06 -9.32 -17.83
C ASN A 926 7.12 -9.80 -18.94
N MET A 927 6.57 -11.01 -18.82
CA MET A 927 5.38 -11.41 -19.58
C MET A 927 4.15 -10.72 -18.96
N MET A 928 3.14 -10.45 -19.79
CA MET A 928 1.82 -9.99 -19.37
C MET A 928 0.77 -10.64 -20.26
N ARG A 929 -0.31 -11.18 -19.69
CA ARG A 929 -1.44 -11.69 -20.49
C ARG A 929 -2.45 -10.56 -20.73
N HIS A 930 -2.86 -10.36 -21.98
CA HIS A 930 -3.89 -9.40 -22.37
C HIS A 930 -4.93 -10.07 -23.27
N ARG A 931 -6.15 -10.24 -22.76
CA ARG A 931 -7.28 -10.87 -23.50
C ARG A 931 -6.90 -12.24 -24.11
N GLY A 932 -6.10 -13.03 -23.40
CA GLY A 932 -5.61 -14.35 -23.85
C GLY A 932 -4.31 -14.33 -24.66
N ILE A 933 -3.87 -13.18 -25.17
CA ILE A 933 -2.57 -13.06 -25.86
C ILE A 933 -1.47 -12.78 -24.84
N ASP A 934 -0.37 -13.54 -24.89
CA ASP A 934 0.81 -13.33 -24.06
C ASP A 934 1.74 -12.30 -24.70
N CYS A 935 1.88 -11.14 -24.03
CA CYS A 935 2.46 -9.91 -24.54
C CYS A 935 3.75 -9.53 -23.78
N PRO A 936 4.94 -9.71 -24.37
CA PRO A 936 6.21 -9.34 -23.77
C PRO A 936 6.37 -7.84 -23.49
N CYS A 937 6.31 -7.42 -22.22
CA CYS A 937 6.48 -6.03 -21.81
C CYS A 937 7.94 -5.68 -21.52
N LEU A 938 8.52 -4.79 -22.34
CA LEU A 938 9.94 -4.47 -22.34
C LEU A 938 10.28 -3.27 -21.44
N SER A 939 11.42 -3.35 -20.73
CA SER A 939 11.91 -2.26 -19.88
C SER A 939 13.19 -1.65 -20.48
N VAL A 940 13.09 -0.43 -21.03
CA VAL A 940 14.16 0.23 -21.81
C VAL A 940 15.54 0.26 -21.13
N LYS A 941 15.59 0.31 -19.79
CA LYS A 941 16.82 0.25 -18.98
C LYS A 941 17.69 -0.99 -19.23
N ASN A 942 17.11 -2.06 -19.77
CA ASN A 942 17.76 -3.33 -20.08
C ASN A 942 18.35 -3.38 -21.51
N PHE A 943 18.29 -2.28 -22.25
CA PHE A 943 18.73 -2.17 -23.65
C PHE A 943 19.71 -1.00 -23.85
N VAL A 944 20.50 -1.11 -24.91
CA VAL A 944 21.21 0.01 -25.55
C VAL A 944 20.39 0.41 -26.76
N VAL A 945 20.10 1.71 -26.89
CA VAL A 945 19.28 2.27 -27.96
C VAL A 945 20.18 3.01 -28.94
N THR A 946 20.09 2.69 -30.22
CA THR A 946 20.84 3.34 -31.30
C THR A 946 19.88 4.21 -32.12
N ILE A 947 20.22 5.48 -32.31
CA ILE A 947 19.45 6.46 -33.09
C ILE A 947 20.42 7.19 -34.01
N ASP A 948 20.23 7.12 -35.34
CA ASP A 948 21.11 7.76 -36.35
C ASP A 948 22.62 7.62 -35.99
N THR A 949 23.07 6.36 -35.84
CA THR A 949 24.40 5.89 -35.37
C THR A 949 24.74 6.11 -33.88
N LYS A 950 24.05 6.99 -33.15
CA LYS A 950 24.40 7.35 -31.76
C LYS A 950 23.80 6.35 -30.76
N LYS A 951 24.67 5.60 -30.06
CA LYS A 951 24.31 4.67 -28.99
C LYS A 951 24.11 5.39 -27.64
N LYS A 952 22.97 5.14 -26.99
CA LYS A 952 22.59 5.70 -25.68
C LYS A 952 21.90 4.66 -24.81
N THR A 953 21.85 4.92 -23.50
CA THR A 953 21.06 4.17 -22.52
C THR A 953 20.05 5.10 -21.87
N TYR A 954 18.87 4.57 -21.55
CA TYR A 954 17.72 5.32 -21.04
C TYR A 954 17.13 4.59 -19.84
N ASN A 955 16.58 5.31 -18.87
CA ASN A 955 15.95 4.72 -17.68
C ASN A 955 14.43 4.59 -17.83
N LYS A 956 13.80 5.44 -18.64
CA LYS A 956 12.35 5.47 -18.87
C LYS A 956 12.01 5.71 -20.33
N TRP A 957 10.95 5.06 -20.83
CA TRP A 957 10.51 5.21 -22.22
C TRP A 957 10.25 6.68 -22.61
N ASN A 958 9.69 7.48 -21.71
CA ASN A 958 9.40 8.91 -21.92
C ASN A 958 10.66 9.81 -22.02
N GLU A 959 11.87 9.26 -21.87
CA GLU A 959 13.14 9.95 -22.15
C GLU A 959 13.54 9.85 -23.64
N LEU A 960 12.93 8.94 -24.39
CA LEU A 960 13.04 8.83 -25.84
C LEU A 960 12.10 9.83 -26.53
N ALA A 961 12.63 10.59 -27.49
CA ALA A 961 11.84 11.50 -28.31
C ALA A 961 11.21 10.74 -29.51
N ILE A 962 10.37 9.72 -29.23
CA ILE A 962 9.77 8.84 -30.24
C ILE A 962 8.25 8.77 -30.02
N ARG A 963 7.46 8.55 -31.08
CA ARG A 963 6.04 8.17 -30.98
C ARG A 963 5.84 6.75 -31.50
N PHE A 964 5.83 5.77 -30.61
CA PHE A 964 5.43 4.40 -30.94
C PHE A 964 3.93 4.32 -31.28
N PRO A 965 3.50 3.37 -32.13
CA PRO A 965 2.10 3.05 -32.37
C PRO A 965 1.39 2.52 -31.12
N VAL A 966 0.05 2.53 -31.15
CA VAL A 966 -0.79 1.85 -30.16
C VAL A 966 -0.89 0.37 -30.55
N PHE A 967 -0.98 -0.52 -29.56
CA PHE A 967 -1.25 -1.94 -29.77
C PHE A 967 -2.70 -2.16 -30.20
N ASP A 968 -2.92 -2.71 -31.40
CA ASP A 968 -4.24 -3.21 -31.81
C ASP A 968 -4.34 -4.70 -31.51
N TYR A 969 -5.38 -5.10 -30.78
CA TYR A 969 -5.64 -6.51 -30.47
C TYR A 969 -6.12 -7.30 -31.70
N SER A 970 -6.81 -6.63 -32.62
CA SER A 970 -7.51 -7.23 -33.76
C SER A 970 -6.52 -7.85 -34.74
N ASP A 971 -5.48 -7.09 -35.11
CA ASP A 971 -4.42 -7.52 -36.02
C ASP A 971 -3.71 -8.78 -35.50
N HIS A 972 -3.30 -8.78 -34.23
CA HIS A 972 -2.59 -9.92 -33.62
C HIS A 972 -3.51 -11.13 -33.39
N ALA A 973 -4.78 -10.90 -33.05
CA ALA A 973 -5.76 -11.98 -32.93
C ALA A 973 -6.06 -12.64 -34.29
N HIS A 974 -6.12 -11.86 -35.38
CA HIS A 974 -6.25 -12.41 -36.73
C HIS A 974 -5.00 -13.17 -37.19
N LEU A 975 -3.79 -12.70 -36.85
CA LEU A 975 -2.56 -13.43 -37.14
C LEU A 975 -2.50 -14.79 -36.41
N LEU A 976 -2.86 -14.84 -35.13
CA LEU A 976 -2.90 -16.07 -34.34
C LEU A 976 -4.02 -17.02 -34.80
N ALA A 977 -5.21 -16.51 -35.12
CA ALA A 977 -6.31 -17.35 -35.61
C ALA A 977 -6.04 -17.98 -36.99
N ASN A 978 -5.14 -17.39 -37.78
CA ASN A 978 -4.72 -17.90 -39.09
C ASN A 978 -3.41 -18.71 -39.04
N SER A 979 -2.69 -18.75 -37.90
CA SER A 979 -1.47 -19.58 -37.77
C SER A 979 -1.77 -21.03 -37.40
N ASP A 980 -2.96 -21.32 -36.89
CA ASP A 980 -3.40 -22.65 -36.46
C ASP A 980 -4.15 -23.42 -37.59
N SER A 981 -4.01 -22.98 -38.85
CA SER A 981 -4.79 -23.49 -40.00
C SER A 981 -3.98 -24.06 -41.18
N ASP A 982 -2.66 -24.22 -41.04
CA ASP A 982 -1.74 -24.88 -42.00
C ASP A 982 -1.11 -26.16 -41.38
#